data_AF-A0A919BPW9-F1
#
_entry.id   AF-A0A919BPW9-F1
#
_cell.length_a   1.000
_cell.length_b   1.000
_cell.length_c   1.000
_cell.angle_alpha   90.00
_cell.angle_beta   90.00
_cell.angle_gamma   90.00
#
_symmetry.space_group_name_H-M   'P 1'
#
loop_
_entity.id
_entity.type
_entity.pdbx_description
1 polymer ?
#
loop_
_entity_poly.entity_id
_entity_poly.type
_entity_poly.pdbx_seq_one_letter_code
_entity_poly.pdbx_strand_id
1 'polypeptide(L)'
;MRYLSCRPNPLPPTPCPVRLDRAALSLWPRSPGQVLVATSVISDELKGVTAPLGTPEATATQDGLAAGLIRIQATAISTGARAAVAFDADTHSVIKKPDAQAASPAGALAMGPAAYPVSGAAMSEARTLGAGPVPRDDVEPLSCGDLLDPEAKCISGGTRTYDESQIFNFEIPCLVKRNNPKRQAQQPSANQVEWAVDQAVHGALTLQRPANWHDTGLPAFSPQGLFPKPNLTGGGDIPAQVVLGILAQESNFKQASWHSVNGTAGNVLQADWFGNGASIHRYPSRLNSDCGYGIAQVTSGMRDFDGADMFDSTEAGAIATDYATNIAAGMQILAGKWNQLKALGMEANDGSPQWIENWYLALWGYNSGVYTNPAEPRGLGFFNNPANAQYPPDRQGFLRATFDDAAHPAKWPYQEKVLGWAETPHKTWNWEPSYMVPDFPGATALLNLPTNYGLFCSPSVNNCTPGVANPCPAMNETCRWAGSVAWITGQNETNASREQLRFPVGSPESALVAKYPSGPCMTTPDGTPGTIVIDDLNGREDVYGCGAFPNKDQGKFSLQFGDNLIVNRDDGTFRATPYIAQIDVHQLGAGYNGHVFFTHNYPSSDYFHKVTGRWQLNPGYLPSGDKPGGKRFTVWIHLPNHGAEATVRYTTKPGPNVEGLGPDTCTISQANRTQGKNSWFKLGSWRFWKGGGVEMDNVHPDGGTGDANVAFDAVAFVPVTTPDKGNCNMGQ
;
A
#
# COMPACT_ATOMS: atom_id res chain seq x y z
N MET A 1 -15.05 37.96 23.97
CA MET A 1 -15.57 39.20 24.60
C MET A 1 -15.03 40.40 23.83
N ARG A 2 -15.85 41.46 23.67
CA ARG A 2 -15.58 42.87 23.29
C ARG A 2 -14.39 43.24 22.35
N TYR A 3 -14.77 43.74 21.17
CA TYR A 3 -14.34 45.00 20.47
C TYR A 3 -12.84 45.21 20.12
N LEU A 4 -12.48 45.70 18.91
CA LEU A 4 -12.91 46.96 18.27
C LEU A 4 -13.01 46.89 16.72
N SER A 5 -13.60 47.92 16.10
CA SER A 5 -13.92 48.05 14.67
C SER A 5 -13.34 49.33 14.07
N CYS A 6 -13.02 49.35 12.76
CA CYS A 6 -13.19 50.52 11.88
C CYS A 6 -13.07 50.19 10.36
N ARG A 7 -13.88 50.89 9.53
CA ARG A 7 -13.93 51.02 8.05
C ARG A 7 -14.42 52.48 7.75
N PRO A 8 -14.55 53.05 6.51
CA PRO A 8 -14.34 52.52 5.13
C PRO A 8 -13.65 53.45 4.07
N ASN A 9 -13.16 52.87 2.94
CA ASN A 9 -13.17 53.34 1.50
C ASN A 9 -12.57 54.72 1.04
N PRO A 10 -12.41 55.02 -0.29
CA PRO A 10 -12.25 54.17 -1.52
C PRO A 10 -11.21 54.62 -2.62
N LEU A 11 -10.76 53.66 -3.46
CA LEU A 11 -10.43 53.71 -4.92
C LEU A 11 -9.08 54.33 -5.50
N PRO A 12 -8.63 53.95 -6.74
CA PRO A 12 -7.22 53.85 -7.25
C PRO A 12 -6.85 54.94 -8.33
N PRO A 13 -5.86 54.85 -9.32
CA PRO A 13 -4.93 53.77 -9.75
C PRO A 13 -3.47 54.12 -10.29
N THR A 14 -2.69 53.05 -10.62
CA THR A 14 -1.65 52.78 -11.69
C THR A 14 -0.75 53.89 -12.35
N PRO A 15 0.39 53.56 -13.05
CA PRO A 15 1.51 52.61 -12.79
C PRO A 15 2.94 53.12 -13.23
N CYS A 16 3.96 52.24 -13.29
CA CYS A 16 5.25 52.32 -14.05
C CYS A 16 6.50 53.02 -13.37
N PRO A 17 7.75 53.01 -13.94
CA PRO A 17 8.77 51.96 -13.64
C PRO A 17 10.26 52.45 -13.50
N VAL A 18 11.21 51.63 -13.02
CA VAL A 18 12.68 51.93 -13.13
C VAL A 18 13.55 50.67 -13.38
N ARG A 19 14.67 50.85 -14.12
CA ARG A 19 15.64 49.83 -14.58
C ARG A 19 16.90 49.70 -13.68
N LEU A 20 17.62 48.59 -13.93
CA LEU A 20 19.00 48.28 -13.52
C LEU A 20 20.04 49.38 -13.80
N ASP A 21 21.14 49.34 -13.03
CA ASP A 21 22.44 49.91 -13.40
C ASP A 21 23.61 48.94 -13.12
N ARG A 22 24.76 49.14 -13.77
CA ARG A 22 25.97 48.26 -13.69
C ARG A 22 27.19 48.99 -13.12
N ALA A 23 28.11 48.26 -12.47
CA ALA A 23 29.47 48.72 -12.13
C ALA A 23 30.54 47.62 -12.33
N ALA A 24 31.83 47.99 -12.30
CA ALA A 24 33.00 47.19 -12.76
C ALA A 24 34.19 47.24 -11.75
N LEU A 25 35.38 46.60 -11.92
CA LEU A 25 36.06 45.94 -13.05
C LEU A 25 37.16 44.94 -12.53
N SER A 26 37.72 44.11 -13.43
CA SER A 26 39.13 43.63 -13.48
C SER A 26 39.53 42.37 -12.67
N LEU A 27 40.48 41.47 -13.02
CA LEU A 27 41.17 41.01 -14.26
C LEU A 27 42.13 39.82 -13.88
N TRP A 28 41.74 38.55 -14.12
CA TRP A 28 42.57 37.32 -14.44
C TRP A 28 43.77 36.85 -13.53
N PRO A 29 44.30 35.59 -13.63
CA PRO A 29 43.92 34.41 -14.44
C PRO A 29 43.77 33.03 -13.71
N ARG A 30 42.95 32.14 -14.30
CA ARG A 30 42.98 30.65 -14.36
C ARG A 30 43.64 29.77 -13.24
N SER A 31 42.82 28.88 -12.65
CA SER A 31 42.94 27.40 -12.77
C SER A 31 41.64 26.70 -12.28
N PRO A 32 41.31 25.47 -12.73
CA PRO A 32 39.94 24.94 -12.61
C PRO A 32 39.74 23.92 -11.46
N GLY A 33 38.50 23.82 -10.96
CA GLY A 33 38.06 22.64 -10.20
C GLY A 33 37.37 22.89 -8.85
N GLN A 34 36.31 23.71 -8.78
CA GLN A 34 35.34 23.62 -7.68
C GLN A 34 33.91 23.71 -8.19
N VAL A 35 33.05 22.87 -7.60
CA VAL A 35 31.62 22.77 -7.85
C VAL A 35 30.94 24.03 -7.35
N LEU A 36 30.11 24.66 -8.18
CA LEU A 36 29.26 25.78 -7.77
C LEU A 36 27.81 25.30 -7.80
N VAL A 37 27.22 25.23 -6.60
CA VAL A 37 25.83 24.78 -6.41
C VAL A 37 24.89 25.78 -7.08
N ALA A 38 24.26 25.36 -8.18
CA ALA A 38 23.21 26.12 -8.84
C ALA A 38 21.85 25.68 -8.28
N THR A 39 21.31 26.48 -7.36
CA THR A 39 19.89 26.38 -6.97
C THR A 39 19.02 26.76 -8.16
N SER A 40 18.35 25.80 -8.80
CA SER A 40 17.42 26.06 -9.91
C SER A 40 15.96 25.86 -9.48
N VAL A 41 15.23 26.97 -9.36
CA VAL A 41 13.77 27.00 -9.37
C VAL A 41 13.30 26.98 -10.82
N ILE A 42 12.51 25.98 -11.21
CA ILE A 42 11.85 25.85 -12.54
C ILE A 42 10.51 25.16 -12.24
N SER A 43 9.34 25.82 -12.18
CA SER A 43 8.61 26.67 -13.15
C SER A 43 7.96 25.88 -14.29
N ASP A 44 6.63 25.97 -14.39
CA ASP A 44 5.85 25.42 -15.49
C ASP A 44 6.32 25.95 -16.86
N GLU A 45 6.66 25.04 -17.78
CA GLU A 45 6.39 25.15 -19.23
C GLU A 45 7.08 24.02 -20.01
N LEU A 46 6.31 22.98 -20.40
CA LEU A 46 6.66 22.10 -21.52
C LEU A 46 5.40 21.76 -22.33
N LYS A 47 5.02 22.68 -23.23
CA LYS A 47 4.01 22.41 -24.27
C LYS A 47 4.63 21.60 -25.41
N GLY A 48 3.90 20.60 -25.89
CA GLY A 48 4.11 20.00 -27.21
C GLY A 48 4.69 18.59 -27.21
N VAL A 49 3.82 17.58 -27.21
CA VAL A 49 4.10 16.28 -27.80
C VAL A 49 3.09 16.03 -28.91
N THR A 50 3.53 16.13 -30.16
CA THR A 50 2.77 15.68 -31.32
C THR A 50 3.05 14.20 -31.55
N ALA A 51 2.05 13.33 -31.40
CA ALA A 51 2.08 12.00 -31.98
C ALA A 51 2.12 12.11 -33.52
N PRO A 52 2.69 11.11 -34.24
CA PRO A 52 1.78 10.36 -35.11
C PRO A 52 2.15 8.88 -35.41
N LEU A 53 1.10 8.16 -35.81
CA LEU A 53 1.05 6.95 -36.66
C LEU A 53 1.53 5.60 -36.07
N GLY A 54 0.65 4.60 -36.19
CA GLY A 54 0.79 3.29 -35.55
C GLY A 54 1.70 2.31 -36.26
N THR A 55 2.03 1.25 -35.53
CA THR A 55 2.60 -0.01 -36.07
C THR A 55 1.62 -1.16 -35.76
N PRO A 56 1.60 -2.25 -36.54
CA PRO A 56 0.55 -3.27 -36.46
C PRO A 56 0.62 -4.10 -35.17
N GLU A 57 -0.51 -4.72 -34.82
CA GLU A 57 -0.64 -5.68 -33.73
C GLU A 57 0.41 -6.79 -33.82
N ALA A 58 1.15 -7.02 -32.74
CA ALA A 58 1.87 -8.26 -32.53
C ALA A 58 0.89 -9.26 -31.90
N THR A 59 0.37 -10.20 -32.70
CA THR A 59 -0.41 -11.32 -32.18
C THR A 59 0.45 -12.17 -31.25
N ALA A 60 -0.04 -12.44 -30.05
CA ALA A 60 0.66 -13.25 -29.06
C ALA A 60 0.89 -14.68 -29.59
N THR A 61 2.10 -15.22 -29.38
CA THR A 61 2.36 -16.64 -29.59
C THR A 61 1.75 -17.47 -28.46
N GLN A 62 1.41 -18.73 -28.78
CA GLN A 62 0.62 -19.61 -27.92
C GLN A 62 1.30 -20.06 -26.62
N ASP A 63 2.56 -19.65 -26.42
CA ASP A 63 3.44 -19.92 -25.28
C ASP A 63 3.62 -18.70 -24.34
N GLY A 64 3.11 -17.52 -24.69
CA GLY A 64 3.03 -16.35 -23.79
C GLY A 64 4.38 -15.68 -23.43
N LEU A 65 5.47 -16.01 -24.12
CA LEU A 65 6.84 -15.62 -23.74
C LEU A 65 7.36 -14.28 -24.32
N ALA A 66 6.50 -13.45 -24.92
CA ALA A 66 6.92 -12.17 -25.52
C ALA A 66 5.90 -11.03 -25.34
N ALA A 67 6.07 -10.23 -24.28
CA ALA A 67 5.39 -8.93 -24.11
C ALA A 67 6.26 -7.95 -23.30
N GLY A 68 6.22 -6.65 -23.60
CA GLY A 68 6.58 -5.61 -22.61
C GLY A 68 7.63 -4.54 -22.96
N LEU A 69 8.09 -4.36 -24.20
CA LEU A 69 9.12 -3.33 -24.51
C LEU A 69 8.65 -2.25 -25.51
N ILE A 70 8.11 -1.13 -25.00
CA ILE A 70 7.68 0.00 -25.85
C ILE A 70 8.91 0.83 -26.24
N ARG A 71 9.22 0.92 -27.54
CA ARG A 71 10.32 1.76 -28.06
C ARG A 71 9.79 3.04 -28.69
N ILE A 72 10.08 4.18 -28.07
CA ILE A 72 9.83 5.50 -28.66
C ILE A 72 11.13 6.00 -29.29
N GLN A 73 11.07 6.38 -30.58
CA GLN A 73 12.17 7.04 -31.28
C GLN A 73 11.83 8.50 -31.55
N ALA A 74 12.66 9.40 -31.02
CA ALA A 74 12.58 10.84 -31.28
C ALA A 74 13.79 11.27 -32.12
N THR A 75 13.56 12.18 -33.08
CA THR A 75 14.64 12.80 -33.88
C THR A 75 14.62 14.30 -33.65
N ALA A 76 15.74 14.87 -33.22
CA ALA A 76 15.87 16.30 -33.00
C ALA A 76 15.87 17.07 -34.33
N ILE A 77 14.88 17.93 -34.55
CA ILE A 77 14.59 18.57 -35.84
C ILE A 77 15.75 19.44 -36.34
N SER A 78 16.50 20.10 -35.44
CA SER A 78 17.61 21.00 -35.79
C SER A 78 18.97 20.32 -35.97
N THR A 79 19.16 19.08 -35.50
CA THR A 79 20.46 18.41 -35.48
C THR A 79 20.46 17.01 -36.09
N GLY A 80 19.29 16.45 -36.41
CA GLY A 80 19.14 15.07 -36.92
C GLY A 80 19.47 13.98 -35.90
N ALA A 81 19.82 14.34 -34.66
CA ALA A 81 20.20 13.39 -33.61
C ALA A 81 18.99 12.51 -33.24
N ARG A 82 19.18 11.20 -33.31
CA ARG A 82 18.15 10.20 -32.97
C ARG A 82 18.35 9.69 -31.55
N ALA A 83 17.30 9.73 -30.75
CA ALA A 83 17.24 9.10 -29.44
C ALA A 83 16.15 8.02 -29.46
N ALA A 84 16.52 6.78 -29.15
CA ALA A 84 15.58 5.70 -28.88
C ALA A 84 15.55 5.44 -27.38
N VAL A 85 14.35 5.40 -26.80
CA VAL A 85 14.15 4.98 -25.41
C VAL A 85 13.19 3.79 -25.41
N ALA A 86 13.60 2.73 -24.73
CA ALA A 86 12.74 1.61 -24.40
C ALA A 86 12.19 1.82 -22.99
N PHE A 87 10.88 1.64 -22.83
CA PHE A 87 10.22 1.68 -21.53
C PHE A 87 9.66 0.30 -21.21
N ASP A 88 9.87 -0.12 -19.97
CA ASP A 88 9.08 -1.14 -19.29
C ASP A 88 7.85 -0.44 -18.68
N ALA A 89 6.69 -1.07 -18.74
CA ALA A 89 5.42 -0.43 -18.38
C ALA A 89 5.09 -0.49 -16.88
N ASP A 90 5.82 -1.30 -16.10
CA ASP A 90 5.54 -1.53 -14.67
C ASP A 90 6.12 -0.43 -13.72
N THR A 91 6.75 0.65 -14.23
CA THR A 91 7.36 1.70 -13.37
C THR A 91 6.97 3.14 -13.77
N HIS A 92 6.22 3.83 -12.91
CA HIS A 92 5.97 5.27 -13.02
C HIS A 92 6.85 6.08 -12.03
N SER A 93 8.17 6.05 -12.23
CA SER A 93 9.13 6.87 -11.47
C SER A 93 9.43 8.19 -12.21
N VAL A 94 8.85 9.30 -11.75
CA VAL A 94 9.03 10.62 -12.37
C VAL A 94 10.17 11.38 -11.70
N ILE A 95 11.39 11.33 -12.28
CA ILE A 95 12.28 12.49 -12.59
C ILE A 95 13.67 12.01 -13.09
N LYS A 96 14.23 12.77 -14.05
CA LYS A 96 15.52 12.61 -14.79
C LYS A 96 16.63 13.41 -14.06
N LYS A 97 17.96 13.35 -14.27
CA LYS A 97 19.00 12.69 -15.13
C LYS A 97 20.39 13.27 -14.63
N PRO A 98 21.53 13.15 -15.34
CA PRO A 98 22.32 11.98 -15.80
C PRO A 98 23.72 11.93 -15.09
N ASP A 99 24.55 10.89 -15.17
CA ASP A 99 25.57 10.69 -16.22
C ASP A 99 26.40 9.38 -16.01
N ALA A 100 26.96 8.88 -17.12
CA ALA A 100 28.14 7.99 -17.25
C ALA A 100 28.22 6.58 -16.57
N GLN A 101 28.13 5.55 -17.43
CA GLN A 101 28.92 4.30 -17.41
C GLN A 101 28.79 3.29 -16.24
N ALA A 102 27.75 2.45 -16.30
CA ALA A 102 27.90 0.98 -16.17
C ALA A 102 26.72 0.26 -16.86
N ALA A 103 26.96 -0.87 -17.51
CA ALA A 103 25.90 -1.67 -18.13
C ALA A 103 25.36 -2.71 -17.12
N SER A 104 24.09 -2.59 -16.74
CA SER A 104 23.36 -3.63 -16.00
C SER A 104 22.55 -4.50 -16.95
N PRO A 105 22.58 -5.84 -16.83
CA PRO A 105 21.64 -6.71 -17.54
C PRO A 105 20.23 -6.60 -16.93
N ALA A 106 19.21 -6.81 -17.76
CA ALA A 106 17.82 -6.82 -17.31
C ALA A 106 17.54 -8.01 -16.36
N GLY A 107 16.84 -7.77 -15.25
CA GLY A 107 16.48 -8.85 -14.32
C GLY A 107 16.29 -8.50 -12.83
N ALA A 108 15.98 -7.26 -12.48
CA ALA A 108 15.42 -6.86 -11.17
C ALA A 108 14.81 -5.46 -11.31
N LEU A 109 13.56 -5.26 -10.84
CA LEU A 109 12.88 -3.96 -10.85
C LEU A 109 12.60 -3.55 -9.40
N ALA A 110 13.01 -2.34 -9.02
CA ALA A 110 12.84 -1.81 -7.68
C ALA A 110 11.38 -1.40 -7.42
N MET A 111 10.84 -1.78 -6.26
CA MET A 111 9.49 -1.38 -5.81
C MET A 111 9.60 -0.12 -4.94
N GLY A 112 9.54 1.06 -5.54
CA GLY A 112 9.69 2.35 -4.84
C GLY A 112 8.42 2.82 -4.10
N PRO A 113 8.52 3.64 -3.03
CA PRO A 113 7.42 3.87 -2.08
C PRO A 113 6.59 5.16 -2.30
N ALA A 114 6.71 5.86 -3.43
CA ALA A 114 6.22 7.25 -3.56
C ALA A 114 5.06 7.44 -4.56
N ALA A 115 3.80 7.17 -4.15
CA ALA A 115 2.61 7.62 -4.89
C ALA A 115 1.35 7.81 -4.02
N TYR A 116 0.92 9.08 -3.91
CA TYR A 116 -0.38 9.64 -3.47
C TYR A 116 -0.71 9.87 -1.97
N PRO A 117 -1.29 11.05 -1.65
CA PRO A 117 -1.98 11.30 -0.38
C PRO A 117 -3.39 10.69 -0.37
N VAL A 118 -3.76 10.09 0.76
CA VAL A 118 -5.14 9.63 1.02
C VAL A 118 -6.07 10.85 1.11
N SER A 119 -6.82 11.13 0.04
CA SER A 119 -7.88 12.14 0.02
C SER A 119 -9.24 11.50 0.29
N GLY A 120 -9.46 11.05 1.53
CA GLY A 120 -10.68 10.30 1.85
C GLY A 120 -10.89 9.82 3.29
N ALA A 121 -10.20 10.35 4.31
CA ALA A 121 -10.55 10.03 5.69
C ALA A 121 -11.94 10.61 6.04
N ALA A 122 -12.96 9.75 6.04
CA ALA A 122 -14.33 10.12 6.35
C ALA A 122 -14.46 10.45 7.85
N MET A 123 -14.51 11.74 8.17
CA MET A 123 -14.87 12.22 9.51
C MET A 123 -16.28 11.74 9.87
N SER A 124 -16.36 10.67 10.66
CA SER A 124 -17.60 10.18 11.25
C SER A 124 -17.47 10.17 12.78
N GLU A 125 -18.42 10.84 13.42
CA GLU A 125 -18.70 10.84 14.87
C GLU A 125 -17.49 10.99 15.81
N ALA A 126 -16.80 12.13 15.71
CA ALA A 126 -15.98 12.64 16.80
C ALA A 126 -16.86 13.00 18.02
N ARG A 127 -17.17 12.01 18.87
CA ARG A 127 -17.78 12.22 20.19
C ARG A 127 -16.93 13.23 20.96
N THR A 128 -17.57 14.28 21.48
CA THR A 128 -16.92 15.54 21.82
C THR A 128 -15.96 15.44 23.02
N LEU A 129 -14.68 15.16 22.75
CA LEU A 129 -13.58 15.29 23.70
C LEU A 129 -12.46 16.12 23.07
N GLY A 130 -12.44 17.42 23.39
CA GLY A 130 -11.28 18.31 23.25
C GLY A 130 -10.53 18.30 21.92
N ALA A 131 -11.05 19.00 20.90
CA ALA A 131 -10.28 19.34 19.70
C ALA A 131 -9.12 20.32 20.03
N GLY A 132 -7.97 19.76 20.44
CA GLY A 132 -6.69 20.46 20.43
C GLY A 132 -6.14 20.60 19.00
N PRO A 133 -5.20 21.51 18.76
CA PRO A 133 -4.49 21.55 17.48
C PRO A 133 -3.73 20.23 17.27
N VAL A 134 -3.79 19.67 16.06
CA VAL A 134 -3.03 18.47 15.68
C VAL A 134 -1.54 18.71 15.99
N PRO A 135 -0.93 17.96 16.92
CA PRO A 135 0.50 18.09 17.19
C PRO A 135 1.26 17.63 15.94
N ARG A 136 1.97 18.57 15.31
CA ARG A 136 3.11 18.24 14.48
C ARG A 136 4.32 18.18 15.42
N ASP A 137 5.10 17.11 15.28
CA ASP A 137 6.25 16.69 16.10
C ASP A 137 5.93 16.15 17.52
N ASP A 138 6.53 14.98 17.78
CA ASP A 138 7.33 14.64 18.97
C ASP A 138 6.68 14.76 20.38
N VAL A 139 5.42 14.33 20.57
CA VAL A 139 4.88 14.05 21.92
C VAL A 139 5.31 12.66 22.40
N GLU A 140 6.58 12.56 22.79
CA GLU A 140 7.30 11.33 23.12
C GLU A 140 6.90 10.72 24.50
N PRO A 141 7.03 9.39 24.70
CA PRO A 141 6.88 8.76 26.01
C PRO A 141 8.09 9.02 26.93
N LEU A 142 7.84 9.22 28.22
CA LEU A 142 8.89 9.56 29.19
C LEU A 142 9.94 8.45 29.42
N SER A 143 11.14 8.86 29.86
CA SER A 143 12.43 8.19 29.63
C SER A 143 12.71 6.88 30.39
N CYS A 144 13.56 6.05 29.77
CA CYS A 144 14.36 5.03 30.47
C CYS A 144 15.63 5.66 31.05
N GLY A 145 15.87 5.50 32.35
CA GLY A 145 17.03 6.04 33.07
C GLY A 145 18.18 5.04 33.25
N ASP A 146 19.40 5.57 33.42
CA ASP A 146 20.69 4.89 33.38
C ASP A 146 20.90 3.64 34.26
N LEU A 147 21.83 2.79 33.76
CA LEU A 147 22.55 1.68 34.40
C LEU A 147 21.87 0.28 34.51
N LEU A 148 22.33 -0.59 33.60
CA LEU A 148 22.42 -2.06 33.71
C LEU A 148 21.12 -2.88 33.58
N ASP A 149 20.77 -3.10 32.32
CA ASP A 149 20.12 -4.31 31.75
C ASP A 149 20.78 -5.64 32.27
N PRO A 150 20.21 -6.86 32.08
CA PRO A 150 19.13 -7.13 31.16
C PRO A 150 18.02 -8.08 31.61
N GLU A 151 16.95 -8.08 30.80
CA GLU A 151 16.62 -9.13 29.81
C GLU A 151 15.12 -9.19 29.48
N ALA A 152 14.16 -8.96 30.37
CA ALA A 152 14.13 -9.30 31.79
C ALA A 152 14.71 -8.35 32.88
N LYS A 153 14.90 -7.05 32.61
CA LYS A 153 15.00 -5.99 33.64
C LYS A 153 14.22 -4.78 33.14
N CYS A 154 13.06 -4.45 33.73
CA CYS A 154 12.64 -4.64 35.12
C CYS A 154 12.12 -6.02 35.63
N ILE A 155 12.27 -7.15 34.91
CA ILE A 155 11.97 -8.52 35.49
C ILE A 155 12.99 -8.95 36.58
N SER A 156 13.86 -8.06 37.05
CA SER A 156 14.53 -8.19 38.35
C SER A 156 14.58 -6.85 39.11
N GLY A 157 13.38 -6.33 39.42
CA GLY A 157 13.14 -5.55 40.65
C GLY A 157 13.16 -4.02 40.49
N GLY A 158 11.98 -3.40 40.53
CA GLY A 158 11.84 -1.94 40.66
C GLY A 158 10.72 -1.36 39.82
N THR A 159 9.45 -1.67 40.15
CA THR A 159 8.29 -1.18 39.39
C THR A 159 8.22 0.35 39.39
N ARG A 160 8.35 0.96 38.20
CA ARG A 160 7.69 2.23 37.88
C ARG A 160 6.99 2.08 36.53
N THR A 161 5.77 2.57 36.48
CA THR A 161 4.86 2.48 35.34
C THR A 161 5.23 3.51 34.29
N TYR A 162 5.13 3.12 33.03
CA TYR A 162 4.92 4.08 31.94
C TYR A 162 3.68 4.94 32.24
N ASP A 163 3.58 6.11 31.62
CA ASP A 163 2.26 6.70 31.47
C ASP A 163 1.50 5.85 30.45
N GLU A 164 0.62 4.97 30.95
CA GLU A 164 -0.19 4.07 30.14
C GLU A 164 -1.00 4.83 29.07
N SER A 165 -1.35 6.10 29.33
CA SER A 165 -2.05 6.95 28.36
C SER A 165 -1.21 7.30 27.14
N GLN A 166 0.12 7.42 27.27
CA GLN A 166 1.00 7.71 26.14
C GLN A 166 1.21 6.47 25.27
N ILE A 167 1.43 5.30 25.87
CA ILE A 167 1.54 4.03 25.12
C ILE A 167 0.24 3.74 24.38
N PHE A 168 -0.91 3.89 25.06
CA PHE A 168 -2.23 3.72 24.46
C PHE A 168 -2.42 4.62 23.23
N ASN A 169 -1.92 5.86 23.24
CA ASN A 169 -2.01 6.75 22.06
C ASN A 169 -1.20 6.25 20.84
N PHE A 170 -0.23 5.34 21.01
CA PHE A 170 0.53 4.71 19.94
C PHE A 170 0.02 3.29 19.57
N GLU A 171 -0.93 2.73 20.32
CA GLU A 171 -1.48 1.39 20.07
C GLU A 171 -2.44 1.37 18.88
N ILE A 172 -2.10 0.59 17.86
CA ILE A 172 -2.94 0.49 16.65
C ILE A 172 -4.25 -0.24 16.94
N PRO A 173 -5.41 0.41 16.78
CA PRO A 173 -6.72 -0.13 17.15
C PRO A 173 -7.24 -1.19 16.19
N CYS A 174 -6.63 -1.32 15.01
CA CYS A 174 -7.15 -2.17 13.95
C CYS A 174 -7.08 -3.66 14.33
N LEU A 175 -8.15 -4.42 14.06
CA LEU A 175 -8.31 -5.80 14.50
C LEU A 175 -7.29 -6.76 13.85
N VAL A 176 -6.98 -6.57 12.55
CA VAL A 176 -6.03 -7.42 11.82
C VAL A 176 -4.65 -6.77 11.80
N LYS A 177 -3.74 -7.29 12.64
CA LYS A 177 -2.39 -6.72 12.79
C LYS A 177 -1.56 -6.90 11.50
N ARG A 178 -0.85 -5.82 11.12
CA ARG A 178 0.15 -5.84 10.04
C ARG A 178 1.30 -6.80 10.41
N ASN A 179 1.95 -7.39 9.41
CA ASN A 179 3.09 -8.32 9.55
C ASN A 179 2.81 -9.58 10.39
N ASN A 180 1.53 -9.96 10.57
CA ASN A 180 1.15 -11.25 11.11
C ASN A 180 1.19 -12.30 9.97
N PRO A 181 2.02 -13.35 10.05
CA PRO A 181 2.13 -14.38 9.01
C PRO A 181 0.82 -15.13 8.73
N LYS A 182 -0.06 -15.25 9.74
CA LYS A 182 -1.42 -15.83 9.61
C LYS A 182 -2.44 -14.86 9.02
N ARG A 183 -2.02 -13.67 8.60
CA ARG A 183 -2.87 -12.65 7.99
C ARG A 183 -2.15 -12.08 6.77
N GLN A 184 -1.81 -12.99 5.87
CA GLN A 184 -1.43 -12.65 4.51
C GLN A 184 -2.66 -12.66 3.60
N ALA A 185 -2.72 -11.74 2.66
CA ALA A 185 -3.69 -11.77 1.56
C ALA A 185 -2.98 -12.28 0.30
N GLN A 186 -3.61 -13.19 -0.46
CA GLN A 186 -3.19 -13.45 -1.83
C GLN A 186 -3.77 -12.37 -2.73
N GLN A 187 -2.96 -11.76 -3.60
CA GLN A 187 -3.45 -10.77 -4.55
C GLN A 187 -4.26 -11.47 -5.67
N PRO A 188 -5.57 -11.22 -5.81
CA PRO A 188 -6.36 -11.80 -6.90
C PRO A 188 -5.95 -11.23 -8.26
N SER A 189 -6.23 -11.98 -9.33
CA SER A 189 -6.22 -11.44 -10.70
C SER A 189 -7.57 -10.80 -11.06
N ALA A 190 -7.58 -9.90 -12.04
CA ALA A 190 -8.77 -9.10 -12.37
C ALA A 190 -10.03 -9.93 -12.72
N ASN A 191 -9.84 -11.07 -13.40
CA ASN A 191 -10.90 -12.03 -13.71
C ASN A 191 -11.49 -12.73 -12.47
N GLN A 192 -10.72 -12.84 -11.37
CA GLN A 192 -11.23 -13.34 -10.09
C GLN A 192 -12.08 -12.29 -9.38
N VAL A 193 -11.64 -11.02 -9.41
CA VAL A 193 -12.38 -9.89 -8.82
C VAL A 193 -13.73 -9.72 -9.50
N GLU A 194 -13.74 -9.64 -10.84
CA GLU A 194 -14.98 -9.51 -11.61
C GLU A 194 -15.91 -10.70 -11.43
N TRP A 195 -15.38 -11.93 -11.46
CA TRP A 195 -16.17 -13.12 -11.13
C TRP A 195 -16.83 -12.99 -9.74
N ALA A 196 -16.07 -12.60 -8.72
CA ALA A 196 -16.61 -12.49 -7.37
C ALA A 196 -17.69 -11.40 -7.26
N VAL A 197 -17.56 -10.28 -7.97
CA VAL A 197 -18.62 -9.27 -8.07
C VAL A 197 -19.86 -9.84 -8.77
N ASP A 198 -19.70 -10.42 -9.97
CA ASP A 198 -20.78 -11.00 -10.76
C ASP A 198 -21.58 -12.05 -9.96
N GLN A 199 -20.89 -12.84 -9.12
CA GLN A 199 -21.56 -13.78 -8.21
C GLN A 199 -22.20 -13.08 -7.01
N ALA A 200 -21.52 -12.11 -6.39
CA ALA A 200 -21.97 -11.50 -5.14
C ALA A 200 -23.25 -10.68 -5.34
N VAL A 201 -23.34 -9.86 -6.39
CA VAL A 201 -24.52 -9.02 -6.67
C VAL A 201 -25.78 -9.85 -6.90
N HIS A 202 -25.64 -11.08 -7.39
CA HIS A 202 -26.73 -12.03 -7.57
C HIS A 202 -26.98 -12.96 -6.36
N GLY A 203 -26.11 -12.95 -5.35
CA GLY A 203 -26.25 -13.80 -4.16
C GLY A 203 -25.74 -15.23 -4.36
N ALA A 204 -24.89 -15.43 -5.36
CA ALA A 204 -24.36 -16.72 -5.78
C ALA A 204 -22.92 -16.99 -5.30
N LEU A 205 -22.29 -16.06 -4.57
CA LEU A 205 -20.92 -16.19 -4.05
C LEU A 205 -20.90 -17.11 -2.80
N THR A 206 -21.24 -18.37 -3.06
CA THR A 206 -21.54 -19.43 -2.10
C THR A 206 -20.39 -20.43 -1.90
N LEU A 207 -19.25 -20.17 -2.57
CA LEU A 207 -18.01 -20.94 -2.45
C LEU A 207 -17.65 -21.15 -0.96
N GLN A 208 -17.12 -22.32 -0.62
CA GLN A 208 -16.65 -22.60 0.74
C GLN A 208 -15.13 -22.49 0.80
N ARG A 209 -14.62 -21.57 1.63
CA ARG A 209 -13.22 -21.55 2.07
C ARG A 209 -13.08 -22.60 3.19
N PRO A 210 -12.20 -23.61 3.07
CA PRO A 210 -11.99 -24.60 4.12
C PRO A 210 -11.40 -23.94 5.38
N ALA A 211 -11.47 -24.65 6.52
CA ALA A 211 -10.77 -24.20 7.72
C ALA A 211 -9.26 -24.11 7.45
N ASN A 212 -8.63 -23.05 7.95
CA ASN A 212 -7.23 -22.72 7.71
C ASN A 212 -6.87 -22.57 6.22
N TRP A 213 -7.80 -22.08 5.39
CA TRP A 213 -7.50 -21.67 4.00
C TRP A 213 -6.38 -20.63 3.98
N HIS A 214 -5.37 -20.85 3.14
CA HIS A 214 -4.11 -20.07 3.08
C HIS A 214 -3.42 -19.83 4.45
N ASP A 215 -3.42 -20.86 5.32
CA ASP A 215 -2.81 -20.85 6.66
C ASP A 215 -3.24 -19.66 7.56
N THR A 216 -4.42 -19.11 7.30
CA THR A 216 -4.99 -18.00 8.06
C THR A 216 -5.41 -18.37 9.49
N GLY A 217 -5.45 -19.65 9.85
CA GLY A 217 -5.95 -20.12 11.15
C GLY A 217 -7.43 -19.82 11.40
N LEU A 218 -8.19 -19.41 10.38
CA LEU A 218 -9.63 -19.15 10.46
C LEU A 218 -10.43 -20.46 10.43
N PRO A 219 -11.66 -20.49 10.98
CA PRO A 219 -12.61 -21.58 10.72
C PRO A 219 -12.99 -21.65 9.23
N ALA A 220 -13.75 -22.68 8.83
CA ALA A 220 -14.34 -22.71 7.49
C ALA A 220 -15.44 -21.65 7.37
N PHE A 221 -15.53 -20.98 6.22
CA PHE A 221 -16.54 -19.93 5.95
C PHE A 221 -16.86 -19.83 4.45
N SER A 222 -17.93 -19.11 4.13
CA SER A 222 -18.18 -18.61 2.77
C SER A 222 -18.36 -17.09 2.78
N PRO A 223 -17.94 -16.37 1.73
CA PRO A 223 -18.09 -14.91 1.63
C PRO A 223 -19.49 -14.43 1.96
N GLN A 224 -20.52 -14.99 1.29
CA GLN A 224 -21.92 -14.66 1.56
C GLN A 224 -22.59 -15.50 2.66
N GLY A 225 -21.82 -16.35 3.34
CA GLY A 225 -22.21 -16.92 4.64
C GLY A 225 -21.94 -15.94 5.79
N LEU A 226 -20.83 -15.20 5.73
CA LEU A 226 -20.49 -14.13 6.66
C LEU A 226 -21.23 -12.82 6.30
N PHE A 227 -21.20 -12.43 5.03
CA PHE A 227 -21.82 -11.19 4.53
C PHE A 227 -22.85 -11.50 3.44
N PRO A 228 -24.10 -11.88 3.79
CA PRO A 228 -25.16 -12.21 2.83
C PRO A 228 -25.37 -11.14 1.76
N LYS A 229 -26.07 -11.47 0.67
CA LYS A 229 -26.54 -10.45 -0.27
C LYS A 229 -27.45 -9.44 0.45
N PRO A 230 -27.18 -8.13 0.39
CA PRO A 230 -28.01 -7.12 1.04
C PRO A 230 -29.37 -6.95 0.34
N ASN A 231 -30.40 -6.61 1.11
CA ASN A 231 -31.71 -6.23 0.58
C ASN A 231 -31.76 -4.73 0.30
N LEU A 232 -32.20 -4.34 -0.91
CA LEU A 232 -32.39 -2.94 -1.29
C LEU A 232 -33.83 -2.47 -1.04
N THR A 233 -33.97 -1.25 -0.52
CA THR A 233 -35.25 -0.54 -0.45
C THR A 233 -35.68 -0.19 -1.87
N GLY A 234 -36.81 -0.77 -2.28
CA GLY A 234 -37.29 -0.79 -3.67
C GLY A 234 -37.16 -2.16 -4.36
N GLY A 235 -36.44 -3.12 -3.77
CA GLY A 235 -36.10 -4.40 -4.41
C GLY A 235 -35.02 -4.25 -5.47
N GLY A 236 -34.73 -5.33 -6.20
CA GLY A 236 -33.65 -5.36 -7.19
C GLY A 236 -32.25 -5.42 -6.58
N ASP A 237 -31.24 -5.30 -7.45
CA ASP A 237 -29.86 -5.65 -7.17
C ASP A 237 -28.89 -4.47 -7.42
N ILE A 238 -27.67 -4.58 -6.90
CA ILE A 238 -26.58 -3.63 -7.17
C ILE A 238 -25.95 -4.02 -8.52
N PRO A 239 -25.90 -3.17 -9.55
CA PRO A 239 -25.23 -3.51 -10.81
C PRO A 239 -23.74 -3.79 -10.59
N ALA A 240 -23.23 -4.91 -11.13
CA ALA A 240 -21.83 -5.32 -11.03
C ALA A 240 -20.83 -4.16 -11.30
N GLN A 241 -21.07 -3.38 -12.36
CA GLN A 241 -20.22 -2.25 -12.74
C GLN A 241 -20.12 -1.14 -11.68
N VAL A 242 -21.14 -0.94 -10.84
CA VAL A 242 -21.08 0.01 -9.72
C VAL A 242 -20.08 -0.48 -8.67
N VAL A 243 -20.12 -1.77 -8.34
CA VAL A 243 -19.17 -2.39 -7.40
C VAL A 243 -17.76 -2.38 -8.01
N LEU A 244 -17.59 -2.78 -9.27
CA LEU A 244 -16.29 -2.77 -9.96
C LEU A 244 -15.68 -1.37 -10.00
N GLY A 245 -16.48 -0.33 -10.23
CA GLY A 245 -16.03 1.07 -10.17
C GLY A 245 -15.55 1.49 -8.78
N ILE A 246 -16.19 1.00 -7.70
CA ILE A 246 -15.71 1.19 -6.31
C ILE A 246 -14.37 0.47 -6.14
N LEU A 247 -14.26 -0.82 -6.48
CA LEU A 247 -13.03 -1.59 -6.29
C LEU A 247 -11.83 -1.00 -7.06
N ALA A 248 -12.08 -0.42 -8.24
CA ALA A 248 -11.07 0.32 -9.01
C ALA A 248 -10.66 1.62 -8.29
N GLN A 249 -11.62 2.38 -7.75
CA GLN A 249 -11.37 3.65 -7.07
C GLN A 249 -10.75 3.51 -5.67
N GLU A 250 -11.12 2.48 -4.91
CA GLU A 250 -10.68 2.29 -3.52
C GLU A 250 -9.28 1.70 -3.42
N SER A 251 -8.99 0.69 -4.25
CA SER A 251 -7.80 -0.16 -4.07
C SER A 251 -7.05 -0.48 -5.37
N ASN A 252 -7.53 -0.01 -6.52
CA ASN A 252 -7.07 -0.50 -7.82
C ASN A 252 -7.05 -2.06 -7.92
N PHE A 253 -8.13 -2.68 -7.46
CA PHE A 253 -8.31 -4.15 -7.40
C PHE A 253 -7.31 -4.88 -6.47
N LYS A 254 -6.69 -4.19 -5.52
CA LYS A 254 -5.74 -4.78 -4.57
C LYS A 254 -6.42 -5.32 -3.31
N GLN A 255 -6.19 -6.59 -2.99
CA GLN A 255 -6.52 -7.17 -1.68
C GLN A 255 -5.28 -7.29 -0.80
N ALA A 256 -4.12 -7.57 -1.40
CA ALA A 256 -2.82 -7.52 -0.76
C ALA A 256 -2.18 -6.15 -0.96
N SER A 257 -1.11 -5.86 -0.21
CA SER A 257 -0.37 -4.61 -0.31
C SER A 257 0.19 -4.38 -1.72
N TRP A 258 0.55 -3.13 -2.02
CA TRP A 258 1.10 -2.71 -3.32
C TRP A 258 2.39 -3.44 -3.73
N HIS A 259 3.10 -4.02 -2.76
CA HIS A 259 4.28 -4.87 -2.96
C HIS A 259 3.94 -6.27 -3.53
N SER A 260 2.66 -6.65 -3.52
CA SER A 260 2.18 -7.95 -4.03
C SER A 260 1.63 -7.81 -5.45
N VAL A 261 2.16 -8.61 -6.37
CA VAL A 261 1.61 -8.80 -7.73
C VAL A 261 0.61 -9.96 -7.76
N ASN A 262 -0.18 -10.08 -8.83
CA ASN A 262 -1.21 -11.12 -8.94
C ASN A 262 -0.66 -12.52 -8.65
N GLY A 263 -1.34 -13.24 -7.77
CA GLY A 263 -0.98 -14.58 -7.29
C GLY A 263 0.05 -14.61 -6.15
N THR A 264 0.75 -13.50 -5.92
CA THR A 264 1.67 -13.36 -4.79
C THR A 264 0.90 -13.01 -3.51
N ALA A 265 1.31 -13.62 -2.40
CA ALA A 265 0.85 -13.23 -1.07
C ALA A 265 1.59 -12.00 -0.52
N GLY A 266 1.07 -11.39 0.53
CA GLY A 266 1.82 -10.42 1.31
C GLY A 266 0.96 -9.83 2.42
N ASN A 267 1.37 -8.69 2.97
CA ASN A 267 0.48 -7.90 3.84
C ASN A 267 -0.90 -7.73 3.22
N VAL A 268 -1.95 -7.80 4.05
CA VAL A 268 -3.28 -7.31 3.66
C VAL A 268 -3.18 -5.84 3.25
N LEU A 269 -3.95 -5.40 2.25
CA LEU A 269 -4.03 -3.98 1.91
C LEU A 269 -4.67 -3.22 3.08
N GLN A 270 -4.07 -2.08 3.43
CA GLN A 270 -4.48 -1.23 4.54
C GLN A 270 -4.49 0.24 4.10
N ALA A 271 -5.35 1.04 4.72
CA ALA A 271 -5.34 2.50 4.65
C ALA A 271 -4.17 3.10 5.50
N ASP A 272 -4.34 4.29 6.10
CA ASP A 272 -3.37 4.86 7.06
C ASP A 272 -3.41 4.11 8.41
N TRP A 273 -2.99 2.83 8.39
CA TRP A 273 -3.03 1.90 9.52
C TRP A 273 -2.32 2.42 10.77
N PHE A 274 -1.30 3.27 10.57
CA PHE A 274 -0.56 3.91 11.66
C PHE A 274 -1.15 5.27 12.07
N GLY A 275 -2.07 5.87 11.32
CA GLY A 275 -2.67 7.17 11.61
C GLY A 275 -1.69 8.34 11.59
N ASN A 276 -0.58 8.20 10.85
CA ASN A 276 0.54 9.13 10.90
C ASN A 276 0.67 10.00 9.64
N GLY A 277 -0.33 9.93 8.75
CA GLY A 277 -0.39 10.64 7.48
C GLY A 277 0.51 10.01 6.42
N ALA A 278 0.58 8.67 6.39
CA ALA A 278 1.46 7.88 5.52
C ALA A 278 2.95 8.26 5.61
N SER A 279 3.41 8.67 6.80
CA SER A 279 4.79 9.09 7.02
C SER A 279 5.61 7.99 7.70
N ILE A 280 6.64 7.48 7.04
CA ILE A 280 7.57 6.52 7.66
C ILE A 280 8.35 7.11 8.85
N HIS A 281 8.37 8.44 9.03
CA HIS A 281 9.18 9.12 10.05
C HIS A 281 8.41 9.58 11.31
N ARG A 282 7.09 9.41 11.33
CA ARG A 282 6.22 9.87 12.43
C ARG A 282 5.73 8.71 13.26
N TYR A 283 5.63 8.93 14.58
CA TYR A 283 4.98 7.98 15.47
C TYR A 283 3.56 7.67 15.02
N PRO A 284 3.08 6.44 15.29
CA PRO A 284 1.68 6.10 15.09
C PRO A 284 0.74 6.98 15.93
N SER A 285 -0.55 6.98 15.59
CA SER A 285 -1.60 7.64 16.35
C SER A 285 -2.86 6.78 16.34
N ARG A 286 -3.22 6.23 17.50
CA ARG A 286 -4.41 5.39 17.70
C ARG A 286 -5.69 6.07 17.24
N LEU A 287 -5.85 7.36 17.54
CA LEU A 287 -7.06 8.13 17.22
C LEU A 287 -7.19 8.48 15.74
N ASN A 288 -6.06 8.53 15.02
CA ASN A 288 -6.04 8.83 13.58
C ASN A 288 -5.90 7.57 12.71
N SER A 289 -5.73 6.39 13.31
CA SER A 289 -5.49 5.13 12.59
C SER A 289 -6.70 4.77 11.74
N ASP A 290 -6.50 4.71 10.42
CA ASP A 290 -7.50 4.24 9.48
C ASP A 290 -7.35 2.73 9.29
N CYS A 291 -8.37 2.01 9.72
CA CYS A 291 -8.43 0.56 9.68
C CYS A 291 -9.26 0.07 8.49
N GLY A 292 -9.21 0.77 7.35
CA GLY A 292 -9.71 0.28 6.07
C GLY A 292 -8.87 -0.89 5.55
N TYR A 293 -9.53 -1.99 5.19
CA TYR A 293 -8.88 -3.20 4.68
C TYR A 293 -9.35 -3.62 3.29
N GLY A 294 -8.41 -4.14 2.50
CA GLY A 294 -8.68 -4.91 1.29
C GLY A 294 -9.34 -4.14 0.14
N ILE A 295 -9.88 -4.89 -0.81
CA ILE A 295 -10.23 -4.41 -2.15
C ILE A 295 -11.36 -3.37 -2.20
N ALA A 296 -12.25 -3.35 -1.21
CA ALA A 296 -13.33 -2.38 -1.04
C ALA A 296 -13.08 -1.37 0.10
N GLN A 297 -11.89 -1.39 0.73
CA GLN A 297 -11.49 -0.54 1.87
C GLN A 297 -12.53 -0.54 3.02
N VAL A 298 -12.82 -1.73 3.55
CA VAL A 298 -13.79 -1.91 4.64
C VAL A 298 -13.18 -1.43 5.97
N THR A 299 -13.67 -0.30 6.51
CA THR A 299 -13.18 0.32 7.77
C THR A 299 -14.10 0.13 8.98
N SER A 300 -15.43 0.31 8.80
CA SER A 300 -16.38 0.23 9.92
C SER A 300 -16.46 -1.19 10.47
N GLY A 301 -16.29 -1.34 11.78
CA GLY A 301 -16.25 -2.63 12.48
C GLY A 301 -14.85 -3.24 12.57
N MET A 302 -13.83 -2.62 11.95
CA MET A 302 -12.44 -3.12 11.93
C MET A 302 -11.56 -2.52 13.03
N ARG A 303 -12.12 -1.77 14.00
CA ARG A 303 -11.41 -1.18 15.15
C ARG A 303 -11.86 -1.79 16.47
N ASP A 304 -10.92 -1.99 17.38
CA ASP A 304 -11.16 -2.47 18.76
C ASP A 304 -12.08 -1.55 19.60
N PHE A 305 -12.33 -0.32 19.15
CA PHE A 305 -13.24 0.64 19.76
C PHE A 305 -14.55 0.87 18.99
N ASP A 306 -14.85 0.13 17.91
CA ASP A 306 -16.15 0.18 17.22
C ASP A 306 -17.30 -0.43 18.06
N GLY A 307 -16.98 -1.06 19.20
CA GLY A 307 -17.95 -1.41 20.24
C GLY A 307 -18.92 -2.50 19.79
N ALA A 308 -20.21 -2.15 19.68
CA ALA A 308 -21.25 -3.11 19.28
C ALA A 308 -21.24 -3.43 17.79
N ASP A 309 -20.62 -2.57 16.96
CA ASP A 309 -20.48 -2.75 15.52
C ASP A 309 -19.13 -3.39 15.14
N MET A 310 -18.31 -3.79 16.13
CA MET A 310 -17.03 -4.44 15.93
C MET A 310 -17.21 -5.88 15.42
N PHE A 311 -16.53 -6.20 14.32
CA PHE A 311 -16.51 -7.54 13.74
C PHE A 311 -15.80 -8.56 14.64
N ASP A 312 -16.21 -9.82 14.55
CA ASP A 312 -15.52 -10.92 15.22
C ASP A 312 -14.18 -11.27 14.53
N SER A 313 -13.39 -12.15 15.15
CA SER A 313 -12.07 -12.51 14.64
C SER A 313 -12.08 -13.32 13.33
N THR A 314 -13.21 -13.93 13.00
CA THR A 314 -13.48 -14.63 11.73
C THR A 314 -13.85 -13.63 10.65
N GLU A 315 -14.82 -12.76 10.92
CA GLU A 315 -15.29 -11.70 10.02
C GLU A 315 -14.16 -10.75 9.65
N ALA A 316 -13.49 -10.15 10.65
CA ALA A 316 -12.38 -9.23 10.42
C ALA A 316 -11.19 -9.92 9.72
N GLY A 317 -10.91 -11.18 10.10
CA GLY A 317 -9.89 -11.99 9.45
C GLY A 317 -10.18 -12.21 7.96
N ALA A 318 -11.39 -12.66 7.64
CA ALA A 318 -11.80 -12.97 6.27
C ALA A 318 -11.94 -11.71 5.40
N ILE A 319 -12.45 -10.59 5.93
CA ILE A 319 -12.42 -9.27 5.27
C ILE A 319 -10.99 -8.90 4.85
N ALA A 320 -10.00 -9.14 5.70
CA ALA A 320 -8.63 -8.73 5.43
C ALA A 320 -7.88 -9.70 4.49
N THR A 321 -8.16 -11.01 4.53
CA THR A 321 -7.38 -12.01 3.76
C THR A 321 -8.07 -12.56 2.51
N ASP A 322 -9.41 -12.52 2.39
CA ASP A 322 -10.16 -13.02 1.24
C ASP A 322 -10.85 -11.89 0.47
N TYR A 323 -10.39 -11.68 -0.77
CA TYR A 323 -10.94 -10.64 -1.66
C TYR A 323 -12.44 -10.80 -1.90
N ALA A 324 -12.94 -12.05 -1.98
CA ALA A 324 -14.34 -12.35 -2.22
C ALA A 324 -15.22 -11.96 -1.02
N THR A 325 -14.72 -12.21 0.20
CA THR A 325 -15.37 -11.79 1.45
C THR A 325 -15.35 -10.28 1.63
N ASN A 326 -14.24 -9.63 1.28
CA ASN A 326 -14.13 -8.17 1.33
C ASN A 326 -15.13 -7.46 0.39
N ILE A 327 -15.32 -7.98 -0.82
CA ILE A 327 -16.34 -7.50 -1.78
C ILE A 327 -17.75 -7.61 -1.19
N ALA A 328 -18.09 -8.75 -0.59
CA ALA A 328 -19.40 -8.97 0.02
C ALA A 328 -19.67 -8.01 1.20
N ALA A 329 -18.66 -7.73 2.03
CA ALA A 329 -18.73 -6.72 3.09
C ALA A 329 -18.86 -5.28 2.53
N GLY A 330 -18.11 -4.93 1.48
CA GLY A 330 -18.24 -3.63 0.80
C GLY A 330 -19.64 -3.39 0.22
N MET A 331 -20.27 -4.43 -0.34
CA MET A 331 -21.66 -4.36 -0.82
C MET A 331 -22.67 -4.07 0.29
N GLN A 332 -22.48 -4.61 1.49
CA GLN A 332 -23.33 -4.29 2.65
C GLN A 332 -23.26 -2.80 3.00
N ILE A 333 -22.07 -2.20 2.96
CA ILE A 333 -21.88 -0.76 3.18
C ILE A 333 -22.64 0.05 2.12
N LEU A 334 -22.46 -0.26 0.83
CA LEU A 334 -23.12 0.45 -0.28
C LEU A 334 -24.64 0.35 -0.22
N ALA A 335 -25.19 -0.84 0.00
CA ALA A 335 -26.63 -1.06 0.17
C ALA A 335 -27.16 -0.32 1.40
N GLY A 336 -26.39 -0.26 2.48
CA GLY A 336 -26.67 0.57 3.65
C GLY A 336 -26.87 2.04 3.28
N LYS A 337 -25.98 2.62 2.44
CA LYS A 337 -26.11 4.02 1.99
C LYS A 337 -27.33 4.23 1.10
N TRP A 338 -27.59 3.31 0.16
CA TRP A 338 -28.82 3.33 -0.66
C TRP A 338 -30.08 3.34 0.21
N ASN A 339 -30.16 2.43 1.18
CA ASN A 339 -31.29 2.32 2.10
C ASN A 339 -31.45 3.56 3.00
N GLN A 340 -30.35 4.15 3.48
CA GLN A 340 -30.36 5.41 4.24
C GLN A 340 -30.90 6.59 3.40
N LEU A 341 -30.51 6.69 2.13
CA LEU A 341 -30.99 7.75 1.23
C LEU A 341 -32.47 7.57 0.89
N LYS A 342 -32.92 6.34 0.60
CA LYS A 342 -34.35 6.02 0.41
C LYS A 342 -35.18 6.39 1.65
N ALA A 343 -34.67 6.11 2.86
CA ALA A 343 -35.34 6.49 4.11
C ALA A 343 -35.41 8.01 4.34
N LEU A 344 -34.50 8.79 3.74
CA LEU A 344 -34.55 10.25 3.71
C LEU A 344 -35.43 10.81 2.57
N GLY A 345 -35.99 9.94 1.70
CA GLY A 345 -36.74 10.34 0.51
C GLY A 345 -35.87 10.95 -0.59
N MET A 346 -34.57 10.60 -0.62
CA MET A 346 -33.58 11.09 -1.58
C MET A 346 -33.32 10.07 -2.68
N GLU A 347 -33.52 10.48 -3.93
CA GLU A 347 -33.38 9.63 -5.11
C GLU A 347 -32.65 10.35 -6.25
N ALA A 348 -31.95 9.59 -7.10
CA ALA A 348 -31.44 10.05 -8.38
C ALA A 348 -32.32 9.50 -9.51
N ASN A 349 -32.76 10.38 -10.41
CA ASN A 349 -33.65 10.12 -11.54
C ASN A 349 -34.95 9.40 -11.12
N ASP A 350 -35.24 8.19 -11.62
CA ASP A 350 -36.42 7.39 -11.23
C ASP A 350 -36.22 6.58 -9.93
N GLY A 351 -35.01 6.58 -9.37
CA GLY A 351 -34.68 5.85 -8.15
C GLY A 351 -34.68 4.32 -8.27
N SER A 352 -34.78 3.73 -9.46
CA SER A 352 -34.65 2.29 -9.66
C SER A 352 -33.18 1.84 -9.56
N PRO A 353 -32.84 0.77 -8.81
CA PRO A 353 -31.45 0.33 -8.66
C PRO A 353 -30.88 -0.39 -9.90
N GLN A 354 -31.72 -0.79 -10.86
CA GLN A 354 -31.25 -1.44 -12.10
C GLN A 354 -30.43 -0.51 -13.01
N TRP A 355 -30.56 0.81 -12.84
CA TRP A 355 -29.86 1.83 -13.64
C TRP A 355 -28.59 2.28 -12.92
N ILE A 356 -27.44 2.14 -13.58
CA ILE A 356 -26.13 2.49 -13.00
C ILE A 356 -26.07 3.96 -12.57
N GLU A 357 -26.64 4.86 -13.38
CA GLU A 357 -26.67 6.30 -13.10
C GLU A 357 -27.40 6.67 -11.80
N ASN A 358 -28.31 5.83 -11.31
CA ASN A 358 -29.09 6.11 -10.10
C ASN A 358 -28.29 5.89 -8.81
N TRP A 359 -27.16 5.19 -8.88
CA TRP A 359 -26.27 4.98 -7.73
C TRP A 359 -25.47 6.22 -7.34
N TYR A 360 -25.52 7.31 -8.12
CA TYR A 360 -24.76 8.55 -7.92
C TYR A 360 -24.79 9.09 -6.47
N LEU A 361 -25.97 9.14 -5.84
CA LEU A 361 -26.11 9.61 -4.45
C LEU A 361 -25.59 8.57 -3.43
N ALA A 362 -25.80 7.28 -3.68
CA ALA A 362 -25.33 6.20 -2.81
C ALA A 362 -23.79 6.11 -2.81
N LEU A 363 -23.16 6.33 -3.98
CA LEU A 363 -21.71 6.42 -4.13
C LEU A 363 -21.12 7.63 -3.39
N TRP A 364 -21.76 8.80 -3.47
CA TRP A 364 -21.38 9.96 -2.66
C TRP A 364 -21.43 9.59 -1.16
N GLY A 365 -22.52 8.94 -0.73
CA GLY A 365 -22.71 8.47 0.64
C GLY A 365 -21.79 7.33 1.08
N TYR A 366 -21.22 6.56 0.14
CA TYR A 366 -20.23 5.51 0.41
C TYR A 366 -18.97 6.15 0.99
N ASN A 367 -18.45 7.18 0.32
CA ASN A 367 -17.23 7.84 0.73
C ASN A 367 -17.40 8.88 1.85
N SER A 368 -18.47 9.69 1.88
CA SER A 368 -18.63 10.75 2.90
C SER A 368 -19.66 10.47 3.99
N GLY A 369 -20.30 9.29 3.97
CA GLY A 369 -21.43 8.96 4.84
C GLY A 369 -22.75 9.63 4.44
N VAL A 370 -23.83 9.19 5.09
CA VAL A 370 -25.17 9.79 4.96
C VAL A 370 -25.60 10.27 6.35
N TYR A 371 -25.82 11.57 6.50
CA TYR A 371 -26.18 12.20 7.77
C TYR A 371 -27.69 12.09 7.99
N THR A 372 -28.10 11.24 8.91
CA THR A 372 -29.52 10.90 9.15
C THR A 372 -30.15 11.62 10.36
N ASN A 373 -29.33 12.19 11.26
CA ASN A 373 -29.79 12.86 12.49
C ASN A 373 -30.78 14.00 12.18
N PRO A 374 -32.05 13.94 12.64
CA PRO A 374 -33.06 14.97 12.38
C PRO A 374 -32.83 16.28 13.14
N ALA A 375 -31.94 16.32 14.13
CA ALA A 375 -31.57 17.54 14.86
C ALA A 375 -30.47 18.37 14.16
N GLU A 376 -29.89 17.85 13.08
CA GLU A 376 -28.81 18.44 12.30
C GLU A 376 -29.22 18.62 10.82
N PRO A 377 -28.42 19.35 10.01
CA PRO A 377 -28.48 19.22 8.57
C PRO A 377 -28.37 17.74 8.15
N ARG A 378 -29.23 17.27 7.25
CA ARG A 378 -29.28 15.85 6.81
C ARG A 378 -28.75 15.69 5.39
N GLY A 379 -28.54 14.43 4.97
CA GLY A 379 -28.16 14.08 3.60
C GLY A 379 -26.66 13.91 3.43
N LEU A 380 -26.10 14.44 2.34
CA LEU A 380 -24.74 14.12 1.86
C LEU A 380 -23.76 15.28 2.07
N GLY A 381 -22.55 14.99 2.58
CA GLY A 381 -21.56 16.01 2.93
C GLY A 381 -21.01 16.81 1.75
N PHE A 382 -20.78 18.12 1.92
CA PHE A 382 -20.44 19.05 0.82
C PHE A 382 -19.10 18.76 0.12
N PHE A 383 -18.16 18.03 0.74
CA PHE A 383 -16.86 17.71 0.16
C PHE A 383 -16.99 17.13 -1.26
N ASN A 384 -17.77 16.06 -1.42
CA ASN A 384 -18.06 15.38 -2.70
C ASN A 384 -19.17 16.07 -3.52
N ASN A 385 -19.61 17.28 -3.16
CA ASN A 385 -20.61 17.99 -3.96
C ASN A 385 -20.00 18.41 -5.31
N PRO A 386 -20.63 18.11 -6.45
CA PRO A 386 -20.17 18.54 -7.77
C PRO A 386 -19.95 20.05 -7.93
N ALA A 387 -20.67 20.86 -7.16
CA ALA A 387 -20.55 22.31 -7.10
C ALA A 387 -19.54 22.83 -6.06
N ASN A 388 -18.77 21.96 -5.41
CA ASN A 388 -17.65 22.37 -4.58
C ASN A 388 -16.54 22.96 -5.46
N ALA A 389 -16.10 24.18 -5.14
CA ALA A 389 -15.15 24.96 -5.92
C ALA A 389 -13.74 24.35 -6.03
N GLN A 390 -13.44 23.27 -5.29
CA GLN A 390 -12.20 22.49 -5.48
C GLN A 390 -12.19 21.71 -6.81
N TYR A 391 -13.36 21.43 -7.39
CA TYR A 391 -13.49 20.71 -8.66
C TYR A 391 -13.65 21.70 -9.82
N PRO A 392 -12.94 21.51 -10.96
CA PRO A 392 -13.12 22.37 -12.13
C PRO A 392 -14.59 22.36 -12.61
N PRO A 393 -15.21 23.53 -12.83
CA PRO A 393 -16.59 23.64 -13.33
C PRO A 393 -16.80 23.06 -14.74
N ASP A 394 -15.73 22.97 -15.53
CA ASP A 394 -15.68 22.54 -16.93
C ASP A 394 -15.07 21.14 -17.11
N ARG A 395 -14.87 20.39 -16.01
CA ARG A 395 -14.37 19.01 -16.07
C ARG A 395 -15.29 18.14 -16.92
N GLN A 396 -14.71 17.29 -17.75
CA GLN A 396 -15.44 16.22 -18.44
C GLN A 396 -15.74 15.07 -17.46
N GLY A 397 -16.48 14.06 -17.89
CA GLY A 397 -16.60 12.82 -17.10
C GLY A 397 -15.21 12.20 -16.90
N PHE A 398 -14.94 11.72 -15.69
CA PHE A 398 -13.64 11.12 -15.33
C PHE A 398 -13.26 10.00 -16.31
N LEU A 399 -12.03 10.02 -16.83
CA LEU A 399 -11.46 9.10 -17.83
C LEU A 399 -11.99 9.26 -19.27
N ARG A 400 -13.04 10.05 -19.52
CA ARG A 400 -13.60 10.23 -20.89
C ARG A 400 -12.64 10.88 -21.87
N ALA A 401 -11.73 11.72 -21.37
CA ALA A 401 -10.72 12.38 -22.18
C ALA A 401 -9.42 11.58 -22.24
N THR A 402 -8.98 11.03 -21.11
CA THR A 402 -7.68 10.38 -20.95
C THR A 402 -7.59 9.58 -19.64
N PHE A 403 -6.82 8.50 -19.64
CA PHE A 403 -6.44 7.80 -18.40
C PHE A 403 -5.57 8.66 -17.45
N ASP A 404 -4.97 9.76 -17.93
CA ASP A 404 -4.22 10.73 -17.08
C ASP A 404 -5.10 11.43 -16.02
N ASP A 405 -6.43 11.38 -16.16
CA ASP A 405 -7.37 11.82 -15.11
C ASP A 405 -7.13 11.04 -13.80
N ALA A 406 -6.75 9.75 -13.88
CA ALA A 406 -6.40 8.92 -12.73
C ALA A 406 -5.12 9.36 -12.01
N ALA A 407 -4.23 10.11 -12.66
CA ALA A 407 -3.09 10.76 -12.00
C ALA A 407 -3.50 12.07 -11.29
N HIS A 408 -4.68 12.61 -11.60
CA HIS A 408 -5.21 13.87 -11.07
C HIS A 408 -6.60 13.74 -10.44
N PRO A 409 -6.90 12.69 -9.64
CA PRO A 409 -8.27 12.33 -9.27
C PRO A 409 -8.95 13.37 -8.39
N ALA A 410 -8.20 14.20 -7.68
CA ALA A 410 -8.73 15.28 -6.83
C ALA A 410 -9.55 16.35 -7.60
N LYS A 411 -9.50 16.37 -8.93
CA LYS A 411 -10.34 17.23 -9.78
C LYS A 411 -11.80 16.75 -9.90
N TRP A 412 -12.14 15.54 -9.42
CA TRP A 412 -13.49 14.98 -9.45
C TRP A 412 -14.01 14.56 -8.07
N PRO A 413 -15.31 14.74 -7.78
CA PRO A 413 -15.94 14.15 -6.60
C PRO A 413 -16.01 12.62 -6.71
N TYR A 414 -16.07 11.95 -5.56
CA TYR A 414 -15.96 10.49 -5.47
C TYR A 414 -16.88 9.72 -6.44
N GLN A 415 -18.17 10.07 -6.47
CA GLN A 415 -19.16 9.38 -7.30
C GLN A 415 -18.93 9.55 -8.81
N GLU A 416 -18.33 10.66 -9.25
CA GLU A 416 -17.95 10.84 -10.66
C GLU A 416 -16.74 9.98 -11.02
N LYS A 417 -15.81 9.78 -10.09
CA LYS A 417 -14.67 8.87 -10.30
C LYS A 417 -15.09 7.41 -10.42
N VAL A 418 -15.96 6.95 -9.49
CA VAL A 418 -16.49 5.58 -9.52
C VAL A 418 -17.27 5.32 -10.81
N LEU A 419 -18.14 6.24 -11.23
CA LEU A 419 -18.88 6.08 -12.48
C LEU A 419 -17.99 6.18 -13.73
N GLY A 420 -16.90 6.97 -13.68
CA GLY A 420 -15.86 6.95 -14.71
C GLY A 420 -15.16 5.58 -14.81
N TRP A 421 -14.83 4.93 -13.70
CA TRP A 421 -14.30 3.56 -13.69
C TRP A 421 -15.34 2.51 -14.10
N ALA A 422 -16.62 2.72 -13.79
CA ALA A 422 -17.71 1.84 -14.26
C ALA A 422 -17.86 1.92 -15.78
N GLU A 423 -17.73 3.11 -16.37
CA GLU A 423 -17.76 3.35 -17.81
C GLU A 423 -16.48 2.89 -18.54
N THR A 424 -15.32 3.19 -17.97
CA THR A 424 -13.99 2.96 -18.55
C THR A 424 -13.19 2.02 -17.64
N PRO A 425 -13.10 0.72 -17.96
CA PRO A 425 -12.45 -0.24 -17.08
C PRO A 425 -10.97 0.04 -16.83
N HIS A 426 -10.53 -0.19 -15.58
CA HIS A 426 -9.11 -0.19 -15.24
C HIS A 426 -8.30 -1.15 -16.13
N LYS A 427 -7.04 -0.82 -16.40
CA LYS A 427 -6.18 -1.55 -17.32
C LYS A 427 -5.23 -2.49 -16.58
N THR A 428 -5.17 -3.75 -17.03
CA THR A 428 -4.16 -4.70 -16.56
C THR A 428 -2.76 -4.28 -17.03
N TRP A 429 -1.71 -4.91 -16.48
CA TRP A 429 -0.31 -4.65 -16.86
C TRP A 429 -0.03 -4.81 -18.37
N ASN A 430 -0.80 -5.65 -19.07
CA ASN A 430 -0.75 -5.85 -20.52
C ASN A 430 -1.74 -4.97 -21.30
N TRP A 431 -2.26 -3.89 -20.69
CA TRP A 431 -3.16 -2.88 -21.26
C TRP A 431 -4.59 -3.35 -21.62
N GLU A 432 -5.00 -4.51 -21.12
CA GLU A 432 -6.35 -5.07 -21.35
C GLU A 432 -7.38 -4.53 -20.34
N PRO A 433 -8.68 -4.43 -20.72
CA PRO A 433 -9.75 -4.10 -19.78
C PRO A 433 -9.88 -5.16 -18.67
N SER A 434 -9.75 -4.74 -17.41
CA SER A 434 -9.80 -5.62 -16.24
C SER A 434 -11.16 -6.32 -16.09
N TYR A 435 -12.25 -5.65 -16.50
CA TYR A 435 -13.63 -6.11 -16.40
C TYR A 435 -14.47 -5.57 -17.58
N MET A 436 -15.71 -6.01 -17.71
CA MET A 436 -16.64 -5.55 -18.74
C MET A 436 -17.31 -4.22 -18.43
N VAL A 437 -17.55 -3.47 -19.50
CA VAL A 437 -18.37 -2.27 -19.51
C VAL A 437 -19.87 -2.60 -19.30
N PRO A 438 -20.70 -1.60 -18.95
CA PRO A 438 -22.16 -1.70 -18.92
C PRO A 438 -22.81 -2.05 -20.26
N ASP A 439 -24.08 -2.50 -20.17
CA ASP A 439 -25.04 -2.37 -21.26
C ASP A 439 -25.45 -0.89 -21.37
N PHE A 440 -24.81 -0.17 -22.30
CA PHE A 440 -24.95 1.27 -22.47
C PHE A 440 -26.20 1.67 -23.29
N PRO A 441 -26.79 2.85 -23.02
CA PRO A 441 -27.89 3.37 -23.80
C PRO A 441 -27.45 3.76 -25.22
N GLY A 442 -27.98 3.06 -26.22
CA GLY A 442 -27.81 3.37 -27.63
C GLY A 442 -26.39 3.19 -28.16
N ALA A 443 -26.06 3.89 -29.25
CA ALA A 443 -24.82 3.68 -29.99
C ALA A 443 -23.60 4.44 -29.42
N THR A 444 -23.76 5.21 -28.33
CA THR A 444 -22.72 6.11 -27.81
C THR A 444 -21.72 5.45 -26.86
N ALA A 445 -22.01 4.24 -26.34
CA ALA A 445 -21.13 3.49 -25.43
C ALA A 445 -20.62 4.32 -24.21
N LEU A 446 -21.50 5.10 -23.60
CA LEU A 446 -21.23 5.98 -22.46
C LEU A 446 -22.43 6.00 -21.50
N LEU A 447 -22.16 6.19 -20.21
CA LEU A 447 -23.17 6.47 -19.18
C LEU A 447 -23.81 7.85 -19.39
N ASN A 448 -25.06 8.00 -18.98
CA ASN A 448 -25.75 9.29 -19.01
C ASN A 448 -25.45 10.09 -17.72
N LEU A 449 -24.25 10.67 -17.60
CA LEU A 449 -23.80 11.39 -16.40
C LEU A 449 -24.31 12.84 -16.33
N PRO A 450 -24.55 13.40 -15.12
CA PRO A 450 -24.99 14.79 -14.96
C PRO A 450 -23.85 15.76 -15.29
N THR A 451 -23.95 16.46 -16.42
CA THR A 451 -22.94 17.44 -16.87
C THR A 451 -23.08 18.82 -16.24
N ASN A 452 -24.24 19.14 -15.66
CA ASN A 452 -24.46 20.39 -14.95
C ASN A 452 -24.08 20.25 -13.47
N TYR A 453 -22.85 20.62 -13.11
CA TYR A 453 -22.39 20.60 -11.71
C TYR A 453 -23.28 21.44 -10.77
N GLY A 454 -23.90 22.52 -11.29
CA GLY A 454 -24.77 23.41 -10.53
C GLY A 454 -26.10 22.76 -10.10
N LEU A 455 -26.44 21.59 -10.64
CA LEU A 455 -27.62 20.81 -10.28
C LEU A 455 -27.66 20.45 -8.77
N PHE A 456 -26.49 20.37 -8.13
CA PHE A 456 -26.32 20.02 -6.71
C PHE A 456 -26.10 21.24 -5.79
N CYS A 457 -26.42 22.45 -6.28
CA CYS A 457 -26.33 23.70 -5.53
C CYS A 457 -27.67 24.43 -5.51
N SER A 458 -28.36 24.41 -4.37
CA SER A 458 -29.61 25.14 -4.18
C SER A 458 -29.67 25.80 -2.80
N PRO A 459 -30.00 27.12 -2.71
CA PRO A 459 -30.19 27.81 -1.44
C PRO A 459 -31.24 27.15 -0.54
N SER A 460 -32.26 26.48 -1.11
CA SER A 460 -33.35 25.85 -0.36
C SER A 460 -33.11 24.38 0.00
N VAL A 461 -32.13 23.71 -0.61
CA VAL A 461 -31.85 22.28 -0.37
C VAL A 461 -30.62 22.11 0.52
N ASN A 462 -29.56 22.88 0.26
CA ASN A 462 -28.27 22.73 0.93
C ASN A 462 -27.59 24.07 1.23
N ASN A 463 -28.34 25.17 1.35
CA ASN A 463 -27.82 26.52 1.60
C ASN A 463 -26.73 26.98 0.62
N CYS A 464 -26.58 26.30 -0.52
CA CYS A 464 -25.53 26.55 -1.49
C CYS A 464 -25.90 27.76 -2.35
N THR A 465 -24.97 28.69 -2.52
CA THR A 465 -25.17 29.90 -3.32
C THR A 465 -24.61 29.69 -4.73
N PRO A 466 -25.45 29.63 -5.80
CA PRO A 466 -24.95 29.40 -7.15
C PRO A 466 -24.12 30.59 -7.67
N GLY A 467 -23.14 30.31 -8.53
CA GLY A 467 -22.40 31.34 -9.29
C GLY A 467 -21.39 32.18 -8.51
N VAL A 468 -21.08 31.85 -7.26
CA VAL A 468 -20.01 32.50 -6.47
C VAL A 468 -18.78 31.60 -6.34
N ALA A 469 -17.61 32.19 -6.12
CA ALA A 469 -16.33 31.46 -6.04
C ALA A 469 -16.23 30.47 -4.85
N ASN A 470 -17.03 30.66 -3.80
CA ASN A 470 -17.20 29.67 -2.73
C ASN A 470 -18.69 29.46 -2.45
N PRO A 471 -19.36 28.50 -3.13
CA PRO A 471 -20.79 28.26 -3.01
C PRO A 471 -21.27 27.83 -1.60
N CYS A 472 -20.36 27.29 -0.78
CA CYS A 472 -20.62 26.95 0.62
C CYS A 472 -19.55 27.60 1.54
N PRO A 473 -19.75 28.85 2.01
CA PRO A 473 -18.76 29.55 2.83
C PRO A 473 -18.51 28.91 4.21
N ALA A 474 -19.35 27.98 4.66
CA ALA A 474 -19.15 27.18 5.87
C ALA A 474 -18.56 25.80 5.48
N MET A 475 -17.22 25.71 5.45
CA MET A 475 -16.45 24.66 4.74
C MET A 475 -16.63 23.19 5.20
N ASN A 476 -17.54 22.85 6.12
CA ASN A 476 -17.59 21.50 6.70
C ASN A 476 -18.99 20.91 6.98
N GLU A 477 -19.99 21.66 7.50
CA GLU A 477 -21.17 20.99 8.09
C GLU A 477 -22.57 21.46 7.66
N THR A 478 -22.76 22.70 7.18
CA THR A 478 -24.13 23.25 6.99
C THR A 478 -24.70 23.15 5.57
N CYS A 479 -23.90 22.71 4.58
CA CYS A 479 -24.31 22.60 3.18
C CYS A 479 -24.52 21.15 2.71
N ARG A 480 -25.08 20.30 3.58
CA ARG A 480 -25.36 18.90 3.26
C ARG A 480 -26.48 18.83 2.20
N TRP A 481 -26.29 18.06 1.13
CA TRP A 481 -27.28 17.89 0.06
C TRP A 481 -28.38 16.94 0.52
N ALA A 482 -29.62 17.43 0.62
CA ALA A 482 -30.76 16.74 1.22
C ALA A 482 -31.96 16.54 0.27
N GLY A 483 -31.74 16.59 -1.05
CA GLY A 483 -32.82 16.53 -2.06
C GLY A 483 -32.70 15.35 -3.02
N SER A 484 -33.82 14.96 -3.62
CA SER A 484 -33.82 14.18 -4.85
C SER A 484 -33.39 15.04 -6.04
N VAL A 485 -32.89 14.39 -7.08
CA VAL A 485 -32.30 15.02 -8.26
C VAL A 485 -32.62 14.20 -9.50
N ALA A 486 -32.85 14.83 -10.65
CA ALA A 486 -33.04 14.12 -11.91
C ALA A 486 -32.39 14.88 -13.06
N TRP A 487 -31.68 14.15 -13.92
CA TRP A 487 -31.17 14.63 -15.21
C TRP A 487 -31.57 13.70 -16.37
N ILE A 488 -32.05 12.49 -16.07
CA ILE A 488 -32.63 11.56 -17.05
C ILE A 488 -34.15 11.51 -16.86
N THR A 489 -34.90 11.93 -17.87
CA THR A 489 -36.38 11.92 -17.86
C THR A 489 -36.90 10.66 -18.54
N GLY A 490 -37.76 9.89 -17.85
CA GLY A 490 -38.36 8.67 -18.40
C GLY A 490 -37.32 7.59 -18.68
N GLN A 491 -36.62 7.12 -17.64
CA GLN A 491 -35.53 6.16 -17.77
C GLN A 491 -35.98 4.85 -18.42
N ASN A 492 -35.18 4.40 -19.38
CA ASN A 492 -35.35 3.15 -20.12
C ASN A 492 -34.02 2.80 -20.83
N GLU A 493 -34.00 1.66 -21.52
CA GLU A 493 -32.80 1.08 -22.16
C GLU A 493 -32.14 2.00 -23.21
N THR A 494 -32.85 3.00 -23.74
CA THR A 494 -32.29 3.95 -24.72
C THR A 494 -31.67 5.20 -24.09
N ASN A 495 -31.75 5.39 -22.76
CA ASN A 495 -31.23 6.60 -22.10
C ASN A 495 -30.60 6.38 -20.70
N ALA A 496 -30.58 5.15 -20.17
CA ALA A 496 -29.91 4.77 -18.93
C ALA A 496 -29.21 3.40 -19.09
N SER A 497 -28.14 3.17 -18.32
CA SER A 497 -27.24 2.02 -18.48
C SER A 497 -27.53 0.91 -17.47
N ARG A 498 -27.30 -0.35 -17.86
CA ARG A 498 -27.57 -1.53 -17.04
C ARG A 498 -26.32 -2.38 -16.79
N GLU A 499 -26.46 -3.29 -15.84
CA GLU A 499 -25.52 -4.37 -15.59
C GLU A 499 -25.25 -5.21 -16.85
N GLN A 500 -24.00 -5.65 -17.01
CA GLN A 500 -23.61 -6.67 -17.97
C GLN A 500 -22.59 -7.63 -17.33
N LEU A 501 -22.95 -8.90 -17.10
CA LEU A 501 -22.08 -9.88 -16.43
C LEU A 501 -21.13 -10.59 -17.40
N ARG A 502 -19.85 -10.75 -17.02
CA ARG A 502 -18.89 -11.57 -17.79
C ARG A 502 -19.04 -13.04 -17.44
N PHE A 503 -19.29 -13.32 -16.16
CA PHE A 503 -19.37 -14.66 -15.59
C PHE A 503 -20.83 -15.01 -15.29
N PRO A 504 -21.38 -16.09 -15.85
CA PRO A 504 -22.72 -16.54 -15.51
C PRO A 504 -22.89 -16.76 -14.00
N VAL A 505 -24.07 -16.43 -13.49
CA VAL A 505 -24.45 -16.67 -12.09
C VAL A 505 -24.42 -18.18 -11.80
N GLY A 506 -23.76 -18.57 -10.71
CA GLY A 506 -23.48 -19.97 -10.35
C GLY A 506 -22.21 -20.55 -10.99
N SER A 507 -21.39 -19.76 -11.70
CA SER A 507 -20.12 -20.24 -12.25
C SER A 507 -19.03 -20.45 -11.17
N PRO A 508 -18.11 -21.43 -11.34
CA PRO A 508 -17.03 -21.67 -10.38
C PRO A 508 -15.99 -20.54 -10.38
N GLU A 509 -15.23 -20.43 -9.29
CA GLU A 509 -14.16 -19.43 -9.12
C GLU A 509 -13.19 -19.41 -10.29
N SER A 510 -13.02 -18.23 -10.88
CA SER A 510 -12.07 -17.98 -11.96
C SER A 510 -10.66 -18.41 -11.58
N ALA A 511 -9.94 -19.04 -12.51
CA ALA A 511 -8.54 -19.40 -12.29
C ALA A 511 -7.67 -18.15 -12.07
N LEU A 512 -6.80 -18.22 -11.07
CA LEU A 512 -5.80 -17.20 -10.77
C LEU A 512 -4.81 -17.04 -11.93
N VAL A 513 -4.67 -15.81 -12.43
CA VAL A 513 -3.65 -15.42 -13.42
C VAL A 513 -2.49 -14.75 -12.69
N ALA A 514 -1.53 -15.56 -12.24
CA ALA A 514 -0.37 -15.09 -11.49
C ALA A 514 0.68 -14.42 -12.41
N LYS A 515 1.34 -13.36 -11.92
CA LYS A 515 2.47 -12.69 -12.63
C LYS A 515 3.74 -13.54 -12.56
N TYR A 516 3.99 -14.18 -11.42
CA TYR A 516 5.07 -15.14 -11.23
C TYR A 516 4.48 -16.53 -10.96
N PRO A 517 5.08 -17.61 -11.49
CA PRO A 517 4.73 -18.95 -11.04
C PRO A 517 5.09 -19.10 -9.56
N SER A 518 4.28 -19.83 -8.80
CA SER A 518 4.66 -20.26 -7.45
C SER A 518 5.99 -21.04 -7.55
N GLY A 519 7.01 -20.59 -6.83
CA GLY A 519 8.29 -21.28 -6.78
C GLY A 519 8.13 -22.70 -6.22
N PRO A 520 9.03 -23.65 -6.55
CA PRO A 520 9.01 -24.95 -5.89
C PRO A 520 9.23 -24.76 -4.38
N CYS A 521 8.45 -25.45 -3.55
CA CYS A 521 8.75 -25.54 -2.12
C CYS A 521 10.11 -26.22 -1.94
N MET A 522 11.09 -25.50 -1.42
CA MET A 522 12.50 -25.89 -1.59
C MET A 522 13.04 -26.75 -0.45
N THR A 523 13.89 -27.69 -0.83
CA THR A 523 14.68 -28.50 0.09
C THR A 523 15.95 -27.77 0.55
N THR A 524 16.67 -28.39 1.49
CA THR A 524 18.01 -27.99 1.93
C THR A 524 18.99 -27.77 0.74
N PRO A 525 19.98 -26.86 0.84
CA PRO A 525 20.83 -26.41 -0.27
C PRO A 525 21.43 -27.48 -1.19
N ASP A 526 21.90 -28.58 -0.62
CA ASP A 526 22.64 -29.64 -1.31
C ASP A 526 22.16 -31.06 -0.95
N GLY A 527 21.03 -31.16 -0.23
CA GLY A 527 20.47 -32.43 0.25
C GLY A 527 21.24 -33.09 1.40
N THR A 528 22.24 -32.45 1.99
CA THR A 528 23.08 -33.07 3.04
C THR A 528 22.27 -33.44 4.30
N PRO A 529 22.29 -34.71 4.75
CA PRO A 529 21.64 -35.13 5.98
C PRO A 529 22.17 -34.38 7.22
N GLY A 530 21.26 -33.99 8.11
CA GLY A 530 21.63 -33.23 9.32
C GLY A 530 21.89 -31.74 9.09
N THR A 531 21.61 -31.22 7.89
CA THR A 531 21.49 -29.78 7.65
C THR A 531 20.44 -29.17 8.59
N ILE A 532 20.80 -28.08 9.25
CA ILE A 532 19.87 -27.26 10.04
C ILE A 532 19.46 -26.09 9.17
N VAL A 533 18.16 -25.93 8.92
CA VAL A 533 17.62 -24.70 8.31
C VAL A 533 16.92 -23.91 9.42
N ILE A 534 17.18 -22.61 9.47
CA ILE A 534 16.45 -21.67 10.29
C ILE A 534 15.73 -20.75 9.31
N ASP A 535 14.41 -20.83 9.32
CA ASP A 535 13.52 -20.07 8.45
C ASP A 535 13.11 -18.76 9.13
N ASP A 536 12.54 -17.80 8.40
CA ASP A 536 12.03 -16.57 9.01
C ASP A 536 10.70 -16.79 9.77
N LEU A 537 10.02 -17.90 9.47
CA LEU A 537 8.88 -18.45 10.21
C LEU A 537 9.28 -19.64 11.10
N ASN A 538 8.61 -19.79 12.24
CA ASN A 538 8.81 -20.95 13.14
C ASN A 538 7.69 -22.01 12.99
N GLY A 539 6.90 -21.93 11.91
CA GLY A 539 5.69 -22.71 11.69
C GLY A 539 5.27 -22.74 10.22
N ARG A 540 4.06 -23.26 9.98
CA ARG A 540 3.46 -23.40 8.65
C ARG A 540 2.46 -22.28 8.47
N GLU A 541 2.96 -21.14 8.02
CA GLU A 541 2.21 -19.92 7.79
C GLU A 541 2.45 -19.43 6.35
N ASP A 542 2.16 -20.28 5.35
CA ASP A 542 2.41 -20.00 3.94
C ASP A 542 1.15 -20.11 3.06
N VAL A 543 0.98 -19.15 2.15
CA VAL A 543 -0.21 -19.06 1.29
C VAL A 543 -0.17 -20.10 0.14
N TYR A 544 1.00 -20.64 -0.20
CA TYR A 544 1.19 -21.55 -1.33
C TYR A 544 1.01 -23.04 -0.97
N GLY A 545 0.83 -23.36 0.32
CA GLY A 545 0.58 -24.70 0.82
C GLY A 545 1.83 -25.58 0.88
N CYS A 546 3.01 -25.01 1.09
CA CYS A 546 4.25 -25.78 1.14
C CYS A 546 4.22 -26.90 2.21
N GLY A 547 4.78 -28.05 1.86
CA GLY A 547 4.58 -29.30 2.61
C GLY A 547 5.65 -29.61 3.66
N ALA A 548 6.81 -28.95 3.60
CA ALA A 548 7.98 -29.26 4.41
C ALA A 548 8.57 -28.00 5.03
N PHE A 549 8.42 -27.86 6.35
CA PHE A 549 8.99 -26.76 7.13
C PHE A 549 10.16 -27.23 7.98
N PRO A 550 11.17 -26.39 8.22
CA PRO A 550 12.25 -26.70 9.15
C PRO A 550 11.70 -26.96 10.56
N ASN A 551 12.38 -27.81 11.32
CA ASN A 551 11.95 -28.07 12.68
C ASN A 551 12.34 -26.86 13.56
N LYS A 552 11.33 -26.18 14.12
CA LYS A 552 11.45 -25.04 15.06
C LYS A 552 12.41 -25.28 16.23
N ASP A 553 12.70 -26.54 16.58
CA ASP A 553 13.64 -26.88 17.64
C ASP A 553 15.11 -26.86 17.16
N GLN A 554 15.39 -26.59 15.88
CA GLN A 554 16.75 -26.58 15.34
C GLN A 554 17.49 -25.25 15.52
N GLY A 555 16.76 -24.16 15.70
CA GLY A 555 17.29 -22.81 15.87
C GLY A 555 16.16 -21.80 16.04
N LYS A 556 16.48 -20.52 16.02
CA LYS A 556 15.52 -19.43 16.16
C LYS A 556 15.85 -18.30 15.19
N PHE A 557 14.85 -17.86 14.45
CA PHE A 557 14.87 -16.53 13.84
C PHE A 557 14.33 -15.47 14.80
N SER A 558 14.89 -14.27 14.73
CA SER A 558 14.32 -13.07 15.35
C SER A 558 14.54 -11.85 14.48
N LEU A 559 13.48 -11.10 14.23
CA LEU A 559 13.51 -9.77 13.65
C LEU A 559 13.45 -8.73 14.78
N GLN A 560 14.42 -7.82 14.80
CA GLN A 560 14.56 -6.76 15.80
C GLN A 560 14.26 -5.41 15.13
N PHE A 561 13.35 -4.62 15.72
CA PHE A 561 13.01 -3.28 15.25
C PHE A 561 13.75 -2.23 16.08
N GLY A 562 14.62 -1.45 15.44
CA GLY A 562 15.50 -0.49 16.10
C GLY A 562 16.62 -1.13 16.93
N ASP A 563 17.55 -0.30 17.38
CA ASP A 563 18.63 -0.68 18.32
C ASP A 563 18.26 -0.38 19.79
N ASN A 564 16.98 -0.11 20.09
CA ASN A 564 16.50 0.45 21.36
C ASN A 564 17.22 1.75 21.78
N LEU A 565 17.85 2.44 20.82
CA LEU A 565 18.45 3.75 21.03
C LEU A 565 17.35 4.77 21.38
N ILE A 566 17.67 5.59 22.38
CA ILE A 566 16.94 6.80 22.77
C ILE A 566 17.87 7.98 22.51
N VAL A 567 17.48 8.89 21.61
CA VAL A 567 18.32 10.03 21.20
C VAL A 567 17.76 11.32 21.79
N ASN A 568 18.57 12.04 22.57
CA ASN A 568 18.29 13.41 23.04
C ASN A 568 18.31 14.39 21.86
N ARG A 569 17.38 15.34 21.86
CA ARG A 569 17.31 16.46 20.91
C ARG A 569 17.60 17.79 21.58
N ASP A 570 18.03 18.78 20.80
CA ASP A 570 18.37 20.14 21.29
C ASP A 570 17.17 20.89 21.89
N ASP A 571 15.95 20.46 21.57
CA ASP A 571 14.67 20.94 22.11
C ASP A 571 14.29 20.30 23.47
N GLY A 572 15.07 19.33 23.97
CA GLY A 572 14.83 18.61 25.22
C GLY A 572 13.93 17.38 25.11
N THR A 573 13.56 16.95 23.90
CA THR A 573 12.79 15.72 23.64
C THR A 573 13.71 14.50 23.39
N PHE A 574 13.12 13.30 23.39
CA PHE A 574 13.84 12.01 23.27
C PHE A 574 13.15 11.12 22.25
N ARG A 575 13.85 10.59 21.23
CA ARG A 575 13.23 9.71 20.22
C ARG A 575 13.58 8.23 20.39
N ALA A 576 12.59 7.34 20.44
CA ALA A 576 12.73 5.89 20.58
C ALA A 576 12.47 5.11 19.27
N THR A 577 13.44 4.27 18.89
CA THR A 577 13.50 3.60 17.57
C THR A 577 12.43 2.54 17.19
N PRO A 578 11.88 1.67 18.08
CA PRO A 578 11.13 0.48 17.63
C PRO A 578 9.77 0.77 16.97
N TYR A 579 9.04 1.79 17.43
CA TYR A 579 7.72 2.14 16.87
C TYR A 579 7.78 2.69 15.45
N ILE A 580 8.94 3.25 15.06
CA ILE A 580 9.18 3.80 13.72
C ILE A 580 9.68 2.68 12.78
N ALA A 581 10.64 1.88 13.23
CA ALA A 581 11.23 0.81 12.42
C ALA A 581 10.22 -0.22 11.88
N GLN A 582 9.15 -0.51 12.63
CA GLN A 582 8.08 -1.42 12.16
C GLN A 582 7.23 -0.86 10.99
N ILE A 583 7.25 0.46 10.73
CA ILE A 583 6.39 1.11 9.71
C ILE A 583 6.80 0.69 8.30
N ASP A 584 8.10 0.51 8.09
CA ASP A 584 8.67 0.03 6.82
C ASP A 584 9.03 -1.46 6.85
N VAL A 585 8.39 -2.24 7.74
CA VAL A 585 8.48 -3.70 7.69
C VAL A 585 7.24 -4.24 6.99
N HIS A 586 7.48 -5.19 6.11
CA HIS A 586 6.51 -5.81 5.23
C HIS A 586 6.74 -7.32 5.18
N GLN A 587 5.74 -8.07 4.71
CA GLN A 587 5.83 -9.49 4.39
C GLN A 587 5.38 -9.72 2.94
N LEU A 588 6.04 -10.65 2.25
CA LEU A 588 5.77 -11.01 0.85
C LEU A 588 5.78 -12.53 0.68
N GLY A 589 4.92 -13.01 -0.20
CA GLY A 589 4.86 -14.40 -0.65
C GLY A 589 6.00 -14.75 -1.60
N ALA A 590 7.24 -14.62 -1.17
CA ALA A 590 8.47 -14.91 -1.92
C ALA A 590 9.39 -15.80 -1.06
N GLY A 591 10.62 -16.05 -1.50
CA GLY A 591 11.62 -16.65 -0.61
C GLY A 591 11.46 -18.14 -0.34
N TYR A 592 12.12 -18.61 0.73
CA TYR A 592 12.06 -20.00 1.16
C TYR A 592 10.66 -20.29 1.69
N ASN A 593 10.10 -21.45 1.32
CA ASN A 593 8.72 -21.84 1.63
C ASN A 593 7.61 -20.82 1.31
N GLY A 594 7.90 -19.77 0.53
CA GLY A 594 6.91 -18.80 0.08
C GLY A 594 6.52 -17.75 1.12
N HIS A 595 7.39 -17.46 2.10
CA HIS A 595 7.31 -16.26 2.93
C HIS A 595 8.68 -15.56 3.02
N VAL A 596 8.67 -14.23 3.11
CA VAL A 596 9.85 -13.43 3.45
C VAL A 596 9.43 -12.11 4.10
N PHE A 597 10.12 -11.67 5.15
CA PHE A 597 10.03 -10.29 5.64
C PHE A 597 10.95 -9.37 4.83
N PHE A 598 10.54 -8.13 4.57
CA PHE A 598 11.43 -7.14 3.94
C PHE A 598 11.19 -5.70 4.42
N THR A 599 12.16 -4.83 4.11
CA THR A 599 12.22 -3.39 4.42
C THR A 599 13.14 -2.71 3.41
N HIS A 600 13.23 -1.38 3.36
CA HIS A 600 14.16 -0.68 2.48
C HIS A 600 15.56 -0.53 3.08
N ASN A 601 16.53 -0.18 2.22
CA ASN A 601 17.92 0.05 2.58
C ASN A 601 18.18 1.49 3.05
N TYR A 602 18.65 1.66 4.28
CA TYR A 602 18.89 2.97 4.90
C TYR A 602 20.40 3.27 5.08
N PRO A 603 20.80 4.54 5.21
CA PRO A 603 22.19 4.88 5.54
C PRO A 603 22.49 4.53 7.00
N SER A 604 23.75 4.22 7.31
CA SER A 604 24.16 3.88 8.69
C SER A 604 23.90 4.94 9.77
N SER A 605 23.59 6.18 9.39
CA SER A 605 23.17 7.26 10.28
C SER A 605 21.67 7.23 10.63
N ASP A 606 20.86 6.43 9.93
CA ASP A 606 19.43 6.31 10.15
C ASP A 606 19.12 5.11 11.04
N TYR A 607 19.16 5.37 12.35
CA TYR A 607 18.88 4.37 13.37
C TYR A 607 17.36 4.16 13.58
N PHE A 608 16.50 4.98 12.99
CA PHE A 608 15.05 4.96 13.24
C PHE A 608 14.30 3.93 12.40
N HIS A 609 14.77 3.65 11.19
CA HIS A 609 14.23 2.61 10.32
C HIS A 609 15.07 1.32 10.33
N LYS A 610 16.02 1.20 11.27
CA LYS A 610 16.89 0.03 11.36
C LYS A 610 16.08 -1.21 11.75
N VAL A 611 16.25 -2.28 10.98
CA VAL A 611 15.72 -3.62 11.21
C VAL A 611 16.88 -4.61 11.18
N THR A 612 16.90 -5.58 12.09
CA THR A 612 17.99 -6.57 12.20
C THR A 612 17.45 -7.98 12.33
N GLY A 613 17.75 -8.83 11.34
CA GLY A 613 17.41 -10.25 11.34
C GLY A 613 18.55 -11.09 11.94
N ARG A 614 18.22 -12.11 12.72
CA ARG A 614 19.18 -13.01 13.37
C ARG A 614 18.71 -14.46 13.23
N TRP A 615 19.60 -15.34 12.77
CA TRP A 615 19.39 -16.79 12.69
C TRP A 615 20.34 -17.50 13.64
N GLN A 616 19.82 -17.94 14.79
CA GLN A 616 20.60 -18.49 15.90
C GLN A 616 20.44 -20.02 15.99
N LEU A 617 21.55 -20.75 15.90
CA LEU A 617 21.57 -22.20 16.08
C LEU A 617 21.12 -22.58 17.50
N ASN A 618 20.34 -23.67 17.65
CA ASN A 618 19.95 -24.14 18.98
C ASN A 618 21.20 -24.42 19.85
N PRO A 619 21.34 -23.79 21.03
CA PRO A 619 22.46 -24.02 21.95
C PRO A 619 22.69 -25.49 22.33
N GLY A 620 21.67 -26.35 22.24
CA GLY A 620 21.78 -27.80 22.46
C GLY A 620 22.66 -28.53 21.44
N TYR A 621 22.89 -27.95 20.25
CA TYR A 621 23.73 -28.55 19.20
C TYR A 621 25.20 -28.10 19.23
N LEU A 622 25.54 -27.16 20.11
CA LEU A 622 26.82 -26.46 20.11
C LEU A 622 27.56 -26.59 21.45
N PRO A 623 28.91 -26.66 21.43
CA PRO A 623 29.70 -26.62 22.64
C PRO A 623 29.55 -25.26 23.35
N SER A 624 29.66 -25.28 24.68
CA SER A 624 29.76 -24.07 25.49
C SER A 624 31.10 -23.36 25.23
N GLY A 625 31.11 -22.03 25.32
CA GLY A 625 32.24 -21.19 24.90
C GLY A 625 33.56 -21.45 25.63
N ASP A 626 33.50 -22.04 26.83
CA ASP A 626 34.64 -22.48 27.64
C ASP A 626 35.41 -23.68 27.04
N LYS A 627 34.87 -24.34 26.00
CA LYS A 627 35.46 -25.54 25.40
C LYS A 627 36.10 -25.23 24.04
N PRO A 628 37.31 -25.75 23.75
CA PRO A 628 37.87 -25.68 22.40
C PRO A 628 37.11 -26.59 21.42
N GLY A 629 37.28 -26.36 20.12
CA GLY A 629 36.72 -27.23 19.09
C GLY A 629 35.26 -26.96 18.75
N GLY A 630 34.92 -25.70 18.48
CA GLY A 630 33.59 -25.28 18.01
C GLY A 630 33.10 -26.08 16.80
N LYS A 631 31.79 -26.35 16.74
CA LYS A 631 31.21 -27.23 15.70
C LYS A 631 31.20 -26.51 14.35
N ARG A 632 31.76 -27.15 13.32
CA ARG A 632 31.94 -26.54 11.99
C ARG A 632 30.72 -26.78 11.08
N PHE A 633 30.27 -25.72 10.42
CA PHE A 633 29.20 -25.75 9.43
C PHE A 633 29.56 -24.88 8.22
N THR A 634 29.18 -25.34 7.03
CA THR A 634 29.07 -24.48 5.84
C THR A 634 27.76 -23.71 5.94
N VAL A 635 27.84 -22.38 5.87
CA VAL A 635 26.67 -21.50 5.94
C VAL A 635 26.20 -21.15 4.53
N TRP A 636 24.90 -21.29 4.31
CA TRP A 636 24.20 -20.83 3.12
C TRP A 636 23.08 -19.87 3.54
N ILE A 637 22.83 -18.87 2.71
CA ILE A 637 21.67 -17.98 2.84
C ILE A 637 20.68 -18.28 1.73
N HIS A 638 19.40 -18.16 2.01
CA HIS A 638 18.39 -18.16 0.97
C HIS A 638 18.20 -16.73 0.44
N LEU A 639 17.93 -16.61 -0.86
CA LEU A 639 17.65 -15.35 -1.53
C LEU A 639 16.36 -15.49 -2.36
N PRO A 640 15.37 -14.60 -2.19
CA PRO A 640 14.06 -14.73 -2.83
C PRO A 640 14.10 -14.36 -4.32
N ASN A 641 13.15 -14.89 -5.09
CA ASN A 641 12.98 -14.60 -6.51
C ASN A 641 12.59 -13.15 -6.82
N HIS A 642 11.99 -12.43 -5.87
CA HIS A 642 11.59 -11.02 -5.98
C HIS A 642 11.47 -10.38 -4.59
N GLY A 643 11.43 -9.04 -4.53
CA GLY A 643 11.32 -8.28 -3.26
C GLY A 643 12.64 -8.15 -2.49
N ALA A 644 13.77 -8.22 -3.19
CA ALA A 644 15.11 -8.15 -2.60
C ALA A 644 16.14 -7.64 -3.61
N GLU A 645 16.48 -6.35 -3.55
CA GLU A 645 17.37 -5.70 -4.51
C GLU A 645 18.68 -5.19 -3.88
N ALA A 646 18.69 -4.97 -2.57
CA ALA A 646 19.79 -4.33 -1.86
C ALA A 646 21.09 -5.16 -1.85
N THR A 647 22.19 -4.48 -1.50
CA THR A 647 23.48 -5.11 -1.23
C THR A 647 23.76 -5.10 0.27
N VAL A 648 23.67 -6.29 0.87
CA VAL A 648 23.49 -6.50 2.32
C VAL A 648 24.72 -7.14 2.95
N ARG A 649 25.02 -6.75 4.19
CA ARG A 649 26.13 -7.28 4.99
C ARG A 649 25.62 -8.43 5.86
N TYR A 650 26.05 -9.64 5.53
CA TYR A 650 25.80 -10.84 6.33
C TYR A 650 26.97 -11.05 7.30
N THR A 651 26.71 -10.95 8.60
CA THR A 651 27.69 -11.15 9.66
C THR A 651 27.51 -12.52 10.31
N THR A 652 28.46 -13.42 10.09
CA THR A 652 28.58 -14.69 10.81
C THR A 652 29.19 -14.45 12.18
N LYS A 653 28.53 -14.89 13.25
CA LYS A 653 28.99 -14.77 14.64
C LYS A 653 29.28 -16.16 15.21
N PRO A 654 30.52 -16.49 15.64
CA PRO A 654 30.85 -17.80 16.19
C PRO A 654 30.23 -18.05 17.58
N GLY A 655 29.79 -17.00 18.27
CA GLY A 655 29.39 -17.03 19.69
C GLY A 655 30.61 -16.87 20.62
N PRO A 656 30.40 -16.67 21.94
CA PRO A 656 31.49 -16.62 22.91
C PRO A 656 32.33 -17.90 22.87
N ASN A 657 33.66 -17.76 22.79
CA ASN A 657 34.57 -18.89 22.63
C ASN A 657 35.97 -18.60 23.22
N VAL A 658 36.62 -19.63 23.78
CA VAL A 658 38.00 -19.58 24.31
C VAL A 658 39.09 -19.45 23.22
N GLU A 659 38.74 -19.62 21.95
CA GLU A 659 39.68 -19.52 20.82
C GLU A 659 39.84 -18.07 20.31
N GLY A 660 39.12 -17.10 20.86
CA GLY A 660 39.21 -15.69 20.49
C GLY A 660 38.66 -15.36 19.10
N LEU A 661 37.88 -16.25 18.49
CA LEU A 661 37.30 -16.02 17.16
C LEU A 661 36.21 -14.95 17.23
N GLY A 662 36.35 -13.91 16.42
CA GLY A 662 35.39 -12.82 16.28
C GLY A 662 34.35 -13.04 15.17
N PRO A 663 33.41 -12.09 15.00
CA PRO A 663 32.51 -12.06 13.84
C PRO A 663 33.26 -11.88 12.52
N ASP A 664 32.68 -12.40 11.45
CA ASP A 664 33.18 -12.28 10.06
C ASP A 664 32.04 -11.80 9.17
N THR A 665 32.29 -10.95 8.17
CA THR A 665 31.24 -10.21 7.44
C THR A 665 31.41 -10.25 5.93
N CYS A 666 30.38 -10.71 5.23
CA CYS A 666 30.35 -10.81 3.78
C CYS A 666 29.24 -9.93 3.17
N THR A 667 29.59 -9.14 2.15
CA THR A 667 28.65 -8.23 1.45
C THR A 667 28.09 -8.90 0.20
N ILE A 668 26.77 -9.07 0.12
CA ILE A 668 26.06 -9.80 -0.94
C ILE A 668 24.95 -8.94 -1.55
N SER A 669 24.94 -8.77 -2.86
CA SER A 669 23.79 -8.25 -3.61
C SER A 669 22.68 -9.31 -3.68
N GLN A 670 21.45 -8.98 -3.26
CA GLN A 670 20.32 -9.90 -3.34
C GLN A 670 19.79 -10.01 -4.79
N ALA A 671 19.64 -8.89 -5.51
CA ALA A 671 19.18 -8.86 -6.91
C ALA A 671 20.01 -9.74 -7.87
N ASN A 672 21.33 -9.51 -7.94
CA ASN A 672 22.16 -10.11 -9.00
C ASN A 672 22.42 -11.62 -8.81
N ARG A 673 22.13 -12.16 -7.63
CA ARG A 673 22.45 -13.56 -7.27
C ARG A 673 21.30 -14.53 -7.55
N THR A 674 20.07 -14.04 -7.66
CA THR A 674 18.86 -14.85 -7.82
C THR A 674 18.46 -15.02 -9.28
N GLN A 675 18.77 -14.04 -10.15
CA GLN A 675 18.31 -14.00 -11.55
C GLN A 675 16.77 -14.21 -11.66
N GLY A 676 16.01 -13.66 -10.71
CA GLY A 676 14.56 -13.84 -10.62
C GLY A 676 14.11 -15.22 -10.11
N LYS A 677 14.96 -15.95 -9.36
CA LYS A 677 14.67 -17.30 -8.84
C LYS A 677 15.09 -17.47 -7.38
N ASN A 678 14.25 -18.16 -6.60
CA ASN A 678 14.56 -18.59 -5.24
C ASN A 678 15.85 -19.42 -5.27
N SER A 679 16.87 -19.01 -4.51
CA SER A 679 18.24 -19.51 -4.66
C SER A 679 18.97 -19.63 -3.33
N TRP A 680 19.59 -20.79 -3.09
CA TRP A 680 20.56 -20.97 -2.01
C TRP A 680 21.95 -20.47 -2.41
N PHE A 681 22.52 -19.53 -1.64
CA PHE A 681 23.84 -18.96 -1.89
C PHE A 681 24.82 -19.32 -0.77
N LYS A 682 25.92 -20.03 -1.13
CA LYS A 682 26.95 -20.47 -0.18
C LYS A 682 27.83 -19.29 0.27
N LEU A 683 27.96 -19.06 1.57
CA LEU A 683 28.87 -18.05 2.12
C LEU A 683 30.29 -18.62 2.31
N GLY A 684 30.44 -19.68 3.11
CA GLY A 684 31.73 -20.21 3.58
C GLY A 684 31.55 -21.16 4.78
N SER A 685 32.62 -21.48 5.51
CA SER A 685 32.60 -22.45 6.63
C SER A 685 33.12 -21.88 7.95
N TRP A 686 32.27 -21.80 8.97
CA TRP A 686 32.66 -21.28 10.29
C TRP A 686 32.48 -22.31 11.41
N ARG A 687 33.14 -22.06 12.54
CA ARG A 687 33.00 -22.83 13.78
C ARG A 687 32.11 -22.06 14.76
N PHE A 688 31.16 -22.75 15.37
CA PHE A 688 30.15 -22.16 16.24
C PHE A 688 30.11 -22.80 17.63
N TRP A 689 29.83 -21.95 18.61
CA TRP A 689 29.57 -22.24 20.01
C TRP A 689 28.18 -21.70 20.39
N LYS A 690 27.68 -22.02 21.58
CA LYS A 690 26.38 -21.51 22.07
C LYS A 690 26.26 -19.99 21.89
N GLY A 691 25.18 -19.53 21.26
CA GLY A 691 24.98 -18.12 20.87
C GLY A 691 25.52 -17.76 19.48
N GLY A 692 26.11 -18.70 18.75
CA GLY A 692 26.54 -18.53 17.36
C GLY A 692 25.41 -18.59 16.35
N GLY A 693 25.61 -17.91 15.21
CA GLY A 693 24.59 -17.78 14.15
C GLY A 693 24.98 -16.77 13.07
N VAL A 694 23.97 -16.30 12.32
CA VAL A 694 24.08 -15.25 11.30
C VAL A 694 23.22 -14.05 11.70
N GLU A 695 23.66 -12.85 11.35
CA GLU A 695 22.94 -11.58 11.50
C GLU A 695 23.04 -10.79 10.21
N MET A 696 22.01 -9.99 9.90
CA MET A 696 22.13 -8.88 8.96
C MET A 696 21.19 -7.74 9.35
N ASP A 697 21.51 -6.53 8.89
CA ASP A 697 20.67 -5.34 9.03
C ASP A 697 20.43 -4.64 7.67
N ASN A 698 19.46 -3.74 7.65
CA ASN A 698 19.12 -2.90 6.50
C ASN A 698 19.86 -1.54 6.49
N VAL A 699 20.92 -1.37 7.29
CA VAL A 699 21.66 -0.10 7.37
C VAL A 699 23.05 -0.24 6.77
N HIS A 700 23.33 0.58 5.76
CA HIS A 700 24.49 0.42 4.88
C HIS A 700 25.45 1.62 5.02
N PRO A 701 26.77 1.38 5.20
CA PRO A 701 27.76 2.47 5.29
C PRO A 701 27.84 3.32 4.03
N ASP A 702 27.64 2.68 2.86
CA ASP A 702 27.86 3.28 1.54
C ASP A 702 26.65 4.09 1.01
N GLY A 703 25.70 4.44 1.89
CA GLY A 703 24.56 5.31 1.59
C GLY A 703 23.33 4.59 1.02
N GLY A 704 22.54 3.95 1.89
CA GLY A 704 21.18 3.55 1.53
C GLY A 704 20.30 4.76 1.24
N THR A 705 19.37 4.64 0.28
CA THR A 705 18.51 5.73 -0.20
C THR A 705 17.03 5.53 0.15
N GLY A 706 16.65 4.36 0.65
CA GLY A 706 15.25 3.96 0.84
C GLY A 706 14.59 3.37 -0.40
N ASP A 707 15.34 3.08 -1.48
CA ASP A 707 14.78 2.64 -2.77
C ASP A 707 14.89 1.12 -3.06
N ALA A 708 15.76 0.39 -2.34
CA ALA A 708 16.04 -1.02 -2.62
C ALA A 708 15.68 -1.92 -1.43
N ASN A 709 14.97 -3.01 -1.69
CA ASN A 709 14.50 -3.90 -0.61
C ASN A 709 15.61 -4.79 -0.06
N VAL A 710 15.64 -4.91 1.26
CA VAL A 710 16.43 -5.83 2.09
C VAL A 710 15.48 -6.91 2.60
N ALA A 711 15.66 -8.15 2.16
CA ALA A 711 14.76 -9.26 2.50
C ALA A 711 15.40 -10.27 3.46
N PHE A 712 14.70 -10.58 4.56
CA PHE A 712 15.06 -11.53 5.60
C PHE A 712 14.30 -12.85 5.39
N ASP A 713 15.04 -13.89 5.06
CA ASP A 713 14.57 -15.19 4.56
C ASP A 713 15.19 -16.32 5.41
N ALA A 714 15.49 -17.49 4.85
CA ALA A 714 16.12 -18.61 5.56
C ALA A 714 17.66 -18.62 5.55
N VAL A 715 18.26 -19.28 6.53
CA VAL A 715 19.70 -19.60 6.62
C VAL A 715 19.89 -21.09 6.90
N ALA A 716 20.75 -21.75 6.13
CA ALA A 716 21.08 -23.16 6.30
C ALA A 716 22.53 -23.37 6.78
N PHE A 717 22.68 -24.25 7.77
CA PHE A 717 23.94 -24.67 8.37
C PHE A 717 24.16 -26.14 8.04
N VAL A 718 24.98 -26.40 7.02
CA VAL A 718 25.32 -27.75 6.55
C VAL A 718 26.53 -28.26 7.35
N PRO A 719 26.43 -29.38 8.09
CA PRO A 719 27.53 -29.86 8.93
C PRO A 719 28.71 -30.36 8.07
N VAL A 720 29.93 -29.90 8.37
CA VAL A 720 31.14 -30.29 7.62
C VAL A 720 32.35 -30.55 8.53
N THR A 721 33.22 -31.48 8.13
CA THR A 721 34.51 -31.73 8.81
C THR A 721 35.64 -30.88 8.22
N THR A 722 35.59 -30.59 6.93
CA THR A 722 36.63 -29.88 6.17
C THR A 722 36.13 -28.46 5.85
N PRO A 723 36.93 -27.40 6.07
CA PRO A 723 36.53 -26.04 5.70
C PRO A 723 36.45 -25.86 4.18
N ASP A 724 35.32 -25.35 3.71
CA ASP A 724 35.14 -24.73 2.40
C ASP A 724 35.12 -23.20 2.56
N LYS A 725 35.97 -22.48 1.83
CA LYS A 725 36.05 -21.01 1.84
C LYS A 725 34.79 -20.32 1.30
N GLY A 726 33.99 -21.05 0.52
CA GLY A 726 32.76 -20.56 -0.11
C GLY A 726 32.96 -19.33 -1.01
N ASN A 727 31.86 -18.65 -1.33
CA ASN A 727 31.90 -17.49 -2.23
C ASN A 727 32.45 -16.22 -1.54
N CYS A 728 32.46 -16.18 -0.21
CA CYS A 728 32.97 -15.06 0.57
C CYS A 728 34.49 -15.12 0.81
N ASN A 729 35.15 -16.23 0.45
CA ASN A 729 36.57 -16.51 0.74
C ASN A 729 36.93 -16.49 2.24
N MET A 730 35.97 -16.79 3.11
CA MET A 730 36.01 -16.63 4.56
C MET A 730 36.00 -17.96 5.31
N GLY A 731 36.36 -17.95 6.60
CA GLY A 731 36.21 -19.09 7.50
C GLY A 731 37.34 -20.15 7.46
N GLN A 732 38.47 -19.87 8.15
CA GLN A 732 39.44 -20.91 8.54
C GLN A 732 39.27 -21.27 10.03
#